data_AF-A0A855SCB9-F1
#
_entry.id   AF-A0A855SCB9-F1
#
_cell.length_a   1.000
_cell.length_b   1.000
_cell.length_c   1.000
_cell.angle_alpha   90.00
_cell.angle_beta   90.00
_cell.angle_gamma   90.00
#
_symmetry.space_group_name_H-M   'P 1'
#
loop_
_entity.id
_entity.type
_entity.pdbx_description
1 polymer ?
#
loop_
_entity_poly.entity_id
_entity_poly.type
_entity_poly.pdbx_seq_one_letter_code
_entity_poly.pdbx_strand_id
1 'polypeptide(L)'
;MLHTELEVLDKIRSLTPFEAKLDDGSLTIRVSEYQPYIATAIHHGHNLRGELKEKCALTEEERYFEEDPFTGNFISSLPIILQGEDSRYEYDLNRDPSNCIYDDAWGKNVWLEPLTVEERAVTHEKHNRYYRILKCLIETLEKEFGLCLLYDIHSYNYQRIDEKTPTFNVGTKQVNCRRWRKEIDVMLEGLNSIELPNLEVTALENDVFKGMGYQAAFIKDNFKNTLILPIEVKKVFMNEEGGEAYPLVIEKLKESMKTVITEHAAFTITKRTKAKGLTGNDLLASNLSKEVLKLDRQLYRIARGINTLSYINPTNLKQEKRRFLSKPHSYQPQFTYRQLDLDPYKFREQLYRLPVEGIRDADVQKMYRKVIDQLAVRIDLLCSIGTDEFLYNSLRYYGQPDERDIANAKFILHACEYKEQQPATITANEAIEAFKEAAKEYDIPCKVVSSKQLIARAMVSGKTIKVNPNSRFTQGDLDALIHHELGVHLVTSVNAERQPLKILQLGLPGNTHTQEGLAILCEHLSGSFPLHRLKTLALRVVAVEMMVNGDTFNACFNSLKHEYGISNDEAFTVTARVYRGGGFTKDFLYLRGLKDAIQAYKNEDLTSLFIGKTGFEFKPLLDELIERGILKQPDYLPKALEIDADIDPVMEFMLNSIR
;
A
#
# COMPACT_ATOMS: atom_id res chain seq x y z
N MET A 1 -22.32 -2.51 17.23
CA MET A 1 -23.70 -2.26 17.71
C MET A 1 -24.37 -3.61 17.87
N LEU A 2 -25.22 -3.80 18.88
CA LEU A 2 -26.01 -5.02 19.03
C LEU A 2 -27.36 -4.81 18.33
N HIS A 3 -27.80 -5.77 17.52
CA HIS A 3 -29.11 -5.75 16.87
C HIS A 3 -29.85 -7.07 17.12
N THR A 4 -31.17 -6.99 17.24
CA THR A 4 -32.07 -8.14 17.19
C THR A 4 -32.12 -8.75 15.78
N GLU A 5 -32.59 -9.99 15.66
CA GLU A 5 -32.84 -10.61 14.35
C GLU A 5 -33.77 -9.75 13.47
N LEU A 6 -34.84 -9.18 14.04
CA LEU A 6 -35.80 -8.37 13.29
C LEU A 6 -35.16 -7.12 12.69
N GLU A 7 -34.36 -6.40 13.47
CA GLU A 7 -33.65 -5.21 12.99
C GLU A 7 -32.66 -5.54 11.86
N VAL A 8 -31.98 -6.69 11.96
CA VAL A 8 -31.10 -7.19 10.90
C VAL A 8 -31.89 -7.49 9.63
N LEU A 9 -32.98 -8.26 9.73
CA LEU A 9 -33.81 -8.62 8.58
C LEU A 9 -34.41 -7.38 7.91
N ASP A 10 -34.85 -6.39 8.68
CA ASP A 10 -35.43 -5.15 8.15
C ASP A 10 -34.37 -4.29 7.43
N LYS A 11 -33.15 -4.21 7.98
CA LYS A 11 -32.02 -3.54 7.31
C LYS A 11 -31.63 -4.23 6.00
N ILE A 12 -31.63 -5.57 5.98
CA ILE A 12 -31.37 -6.37 4.76
C ILE A 12 -32.43 -6.07 3.70
N ARG A 13 -33.72 -6.21 4.06
CA ARG A 13 -34.83 -6.01 3.10
C ARG A 13 -34.93 -4.59 2.55
N SER A 14 -34.48 -3.61 3.33
CA SER A 14 -34.44 -2.20 2.93
C SER A 14 -33.16 -1.79 2.21
N LEU A 15 -32.23 -2.73 1.96
CA LEU A 15 -30.92 -2.48 1.37
C LEU A 15 -30.14 -1.38 2.12
N THR A 16 -30.34 -1.27 3.43
CA THR A 16 -29.64 -0.29 4.26
C THR A 16 -28.31 -0.88 4.71
N PRO A 17 -27.14 -0.28 4.38
CA PRO A 17 -25.85 -0.74 4.90
C PRO A 17 -25.78 -0.67 6.42
N PHE A 18 -25.19 -1.69 7.06
CA PHE A 18 -25.07 -1.76 8.51
C PHE A 18 -23.92 -2.67 8.95
N GLU A 19 -23.55 -2.52 10.21
CA GLU A 19 -22.65 -3.45 10.88
C GLU A 19 -23.17 -3.70 12.29
N ALA A 20 -23.31 -4.97 12.64
CA ALA A 20 -23.82 -5.37 13.93
C ALA A 20 -23.33 -6.75 14.34
N LYS A 21 -23.33 -6.96 15.66
CA LYS A 21 -23.33 -8.29 16.25
C LYS A 21 -24.76 -8.57 16.69
N LEU A 22 -25.24 -9.81 16.58
CA LEU A 22 -26.54 -10.17 17.15
C LEU A 22 -26.54 -9.89 18.66
N ASP A 23 -27.70 -9.55 19.21
CA ASP A 23 -27.91 -9.24 20.62
C ASP A 23 -27.48 -10.36 21.58
N ASP A 24 -27.57 -11.61 21.14
CA ASP A 24 -27.06 -12.79 21.84
C ASP A 24 -25.56 -13.07 21.61
N GLY A 25 -24.90 -12.27 20.78
CA GLY A 25 -23.47 -12.38 20.51
C GLY A 25 -23.07 -13.50 19.53
N SER A 26 -24.01 -14.19 18.89
CA SER A 26 -23.73 -15.41 18.12
C SER A 26 -23.15 -15.19 16.71
N LEU A 27 -23.44 -14.03 16.11
CA LEU A 27 -23.12 -13.74 14.72
C LEU A 27 -22.73 -12.28 14.55
N THR A 28 -21.60 -12.04 13.89
CA THR A 28 -21.22 -10.72 13.38
C THR A 28 -21.65 -10.61 11.91
N ILE A 29 -22.39 -9.54 11.60
CA ILE A 29 -22.93 -9.25 10.26
C ILE A 29 -22.43 -7.88 9.85
N ARG A 30 -21.85 -7.80 8.66
CA ARG A 30 -21.47 -6.53 8.07
C ARG A 30 -21.93 -6.48 6.63
N VAL A 31 -22.62 -5.40 6.30
CA VAL A 31 -22.99 -5.00 4.95
C VAL A 31 -22.57 -3.55 4.80
N SER A 32 -21.34 -3.31 4.35
CA SER A 32 -20.87 -1.93 4.09
C SER A 32 -21.38 -1.39 2.75
N GLU A 33 -21.64 -2.29 1.80
CA GLU A 33 -22.21 -2.00 0.49
C GLU A 33 -22.89 -3.27 -0.03
N TYR A 34 -24.06 -3.15 -0.68
CA TYR A 34 -24.71 -4.31 -1.27
C TYR A 34 -24.05 -4.64 -2.60
N GLN A 35 -23.48 -5.84 -2.66
CA GLN A 35 -22.82 -6.42 -3.82
C GLN A 35 -23.37 -7.85 -4.01
N PRO A 36 -23.33 -8.42 -5.23
CA PRO A 36 -23.94 -9.72 -5.52
C PRO A 36 -23.13 -10.91 -4.99
N TYR A 37 -22.45 -10.74 -3.85
CA TYR A 37 -21.72 -11.80 -3.19
C TYR A 37 -21.66 -11.63 -1.67
N ILE A 38 -21.51 -12.75 -0.98
CA ILE A 38 -21.41 -12.87 0.47
C ILE A 38 -20.16 -13.71 0.76
N ALA A 39 -19.44 -13.39 1.83
CA ALA A 39 -18.43 -14.27 2.38
C ALA A 39 -18.78 -14.70 3.81
N THR A 40 -18.60 -15.97 4.13
CA THR A 40 -18.92 -16.52 5.45
C THR A 40 -17.67 -17.14 6.09
N ALA A 41 -17.58 -17.03 7.41
CA ALA A 41 -16.59 -17.70 8.24
C ALA A 41 -17.33 -18.31 9.45
N ILE A 42 -18.04 -19.41 9.21
CA ILE A 42 -19.07 -19.91 10.14
C ILE A 42 -18.52 -20.66 11.34
N HIS A 43 -17.26 -21.11 11.27
CA HIS A 43 -16.54 -21.80 12.36
C HIS A 43 -15.42 -20.96 12.96
N HIS A 44 -15.44 -19.64 12.72
CA HIS A 44 -14.45 -18.71 13.24
C HIS A 44 -14.46 -18.57 14.76
N GLY A 45 -15.64 -18.68 15.35
CA GLY A 45 -15.92 -18.36 16.74
C GLY A 45 -15.57 -19.47 17.72
N HIS A 46 -15.24 -19.06 18.93
CA HIS A 46 -14.90 -19.95 20.05
C HIS A 46 -15.89 -19.84 21.24
N ASN A 47 -16.85 -18.90 21.17
CA ASN A 47 -17.72 -18.61 22.31
C ASN A 47 -18.64 -19.81 22.62
N LEU A 48 -18.79 -20.12 23.90
CA LEU A 48 -19.73 -21.14 24.38
C LEU A 48 -20.55 -20.53 25.51
N ARG A 49 -21.88 -20.69 25.48
CA ARG A 49 -22.76 -20.18 26.55
C ARG A 49 -22.33 -20.67 27.92
N GLY A 50 -22.39 -19.80 28.92
CA GLY A 50 -21.83 -20.05 30.26
C GLY A 50 -22.37 -21.33 30.90
N GLU A 51 -23.67 -21.56 30.80
CA GLU A 51 -24.35 -22.76 31.30
C GLU A 51 -23.92 -24.05 30.59
N LEU A 52 -23.43 -23.97 29.34
CA LEU A 52 -22.97 -25.12 28.57
C LEU A 52 -21.49 -25.42 28.83
N LYS A 53 -20.70 -24.45 29.29
CA LYS A 53 -19.27 -24.64 29.58
C LYS A 53 -19.06 -25.71 30.65
N GLU A 54 -19.86 -25.70 31.71
CA GLU A 54 -19.76 -26.67 32.82
C GLU A 54 -20.16 -28.09 32.40
N LYS A 55 -20.95 -28.22 31.32
CA LYS A 55 -21.41 -29.50 30.78
C LYS A 55 -20.56 -30.02 29.62
N CYS A 56 -19.72 -29.18 29.03
CA CYS A 56 -18.87 -29.57 27.92
C CYS A 56 -17.74 -30.46 28.42
N ALA A 57 -17.63 -31.65 27.84
CA ALA A 57 -16.60 -32.62 28.17
C ALA A 57 -15.26 -32.30 27.48
N LEU A 58 -15.27 -31.43 26.47
CA LEU A 58 -14.08 -31.00 25.74
C LEU A 58 -13.45 -29.78 26.41
N THR A 59 -12.12 -29.74 26.47
CA THR A 59 -11.41 -28.55 26.94
C THR A 59 -11.49 -27.40 25.93
N GLU A 60 -11.09 -26.20 26.36
CA GLU A 60 -11.01 -25.03 25.48
C GLU A 60 -10.08 -25.29 24.30
N GLU A 61 -8.92 -25.90 24.56
CA GLU A 61 -7.91 -26.24 23.57
C GLU A 61 -8.40 -27.32 22.60
N GLU A 62 -9.10 -28.34 23.09
CA GLU A 62 -9.68 -29.39 22.23
C GLU A 62 -10.73 -28.83 21.27
N ARG A 63 -11.55 -27.88 21.75
CA ARG A 63 -12.52 -27.20 20.88
C ARG A 63 -11.81 -26.30 19.87
N TYR A 64 -10.88 -25.47 20.34
CA TYR A 64 -10.13 -24.53 19.50
C TYR A 64 -9.33 -25.24 18.40
N PHE A 65 -8.82 -26.45 18.68
CA PHE A 65 -8.12 -27.29 17.71
C PHE A 65 -8.98 -27.60 16.48
N GLU A 66 -10.26 -27.95 16.63
CA GLU A 66 -11.17 -28.33 15.51
C GLU A 66 -12.03 -27.17 14.97
N GLU A 67 -11.90 -25.98 15.56
CA GLU A 67 -12.49 -24.75 15.05
C GLU A 67 -11.59 -24.06 14.02
N ASP A 68 -12.11 -23.00 13.40
CA ASP A 68 -11.47 -22.30 12.29
C ASP A 68 -11.06 -20.86 12.65
N PRO A 69 -10.20 -20.67 13.65
CA PRO A 69 -9.79 -19.33 14.06
C PRO A 69 -9.13 -18.59 12.90
N PHE A 70 -9.21 -17.26 12.95
CA PHE A 70 -8.65 -16.35 11.93
C PHE A 70 -9.32 -16.37 10.54
N THR A 71 -10.23 -17.30 10.22
CA THR A 71 -10.95 -17.29 8.93
C THR A 71 -11.72 -16.00 8.65
N GLY A 72 -12.26 -15.35 9.69
CA GLY A 72 -12.84 -14.01 9.64
C GLY A 72 -11.87 -12.92 9.12
N ASN A 73 -10.56 -13.06 9.37
CA ASN A 73 -9.55 -12.14 8.86
C ASN A 73 -9.46 -12.21 7.33
N PHE A 74 -9.61 -13.40 6.73
CA PHE A 74 -9.47 -13.61 5.29
C PHE A 74 -10.58 -12.93 4.47
N ILE A 75 -11.74 -12.73 5.09
CA ILE A 75 -12.90 -12.06 4.47
C ILE A 75 -13.08 -10.61 4.94
N SER A 76 -12.19 -10.12 5.81
CA SER A 76 -12.38 -8.85 6.52
C SER A 76 -12.40 -7.61 5.60
N SER A 77 -11.83 -7.68 4.40
CA SER A 77 -11.88 -6.61 3.39
C SER A 77 -13.19 -6.57 2.58
N LEU A 78 -14.01 -7.64 2.66
CA LEU A 78 -15.19 -7.81 1.80
C LEU A 78 -16.41 -7.04 2.34
N PRO A 79 -17.30 -6.57 1.45
CA PRO A 79 -18.38 -5.67 1.81
C PRO A 79 -19.54 -6.36 2.56
N ILE A 80 -19.78 -7.64 2.26
CA ILE A 80 -20.82 -8.46 2.89
C ILE A 80 -20.18 -9.68 3.56
N ILE A 81 -20.20 -9.70 4.90
CA ILE A 81 -19.70 -10.85 5.68
C ILE A 81 -20.70 -11.35 6.72
N LEU A 82 -20.68 -12.66 6.95
CA LEU A 82 -21.32 -13.34 8.08
C LEU A 82 -20.26 -14.17 8.81
N GLN A 83 -19.93 -13.77 10.04
CA GLN A 83 -18.90 -14.43 10.84
C GLN A 83 -19.53 -15.04 12.09
N GLY A 84 -19.43 -16.38 12.21
CA GLY A 84 -19.87 -17.10 13.40
C GLY A 84 -18.97 -16.75 14.59
N GLU A 85 -19.59 -16.42 15.71
CA GLU A 85 -18.88 -16.02 16.93
C GLU A 85 -18.90 -17.12 17.99
N ASP A 86 -19.86 -18.03 17.90
CA ASP A 86 -19.97 -19.19 18.75
C ASP A 86 -19.16 -20.37 18.22
N SER A 87 -18.72 -21.19 19.17
CA SER A 87 -18.07 -22.47 18.96
C SER A 87 -18.98 -23.40 18.16
N ARG A 88 -18.41 -24.08 17.17
CA ARG A 88 -19.10 -25.12 16.39
C ARG A 88 -19.66 -26.25 17.27
N TYR A 89 -19.14 -26.40 18.50
CA TYR A 89 -19.58 -27.40 19.46
C TYR A 89 -20.87 -27.01 20.19
N GLU A 90 -21.23 -25.73 20.23
CA GLU A 90 -22.57 -25.35 20.69
C GLU A 90 -23.61 -25.76 19.67
N TYR A 91 -23.40 -25.36 18.42
CA TYR A 91 -24.12 -25.84 17.24
C TYR A 91 -23.24 -25.68 16.00
N ASP A 92 -23.17 -26.72 15.18
CA ASP A 92 -22.45 -26.66 13.93
C ASP A 92 -23.36 -26.10 12.83
N LEU A 93 -23.08 -24.86 12.40
CA LEU A 93 -23.78 -24.22 11.29
C LEU A 93 -23.65 -24.99 9.98
N ASN A 94 -22.64 -25.85 9.82
CA ASN A 94 -22.43 -26.70 8.65
C ASN A 94 -23.06 -28.10 8.77
N ARG A 95 -23.88 -28.33 9.80
CA ARG A 95 -24.70 -29.54 9.96
C ARG A 95 -26.19 -29.20 9.88
N ASP A 96 -26.98 -30.18 9.46
CA ASP A 96 -28.43 -30.00 9.33
C ASP A 96 -29.10 -29.81 10.71
N PRO A 97 -30.29 -29.19 10.79
CA PRO A 97 -30.91 -28.86 12.08
C PRO A 97 -31.15 -30.05 13.00
N SER A 98 -31.31 -31.26 12.48
CA SER A 98 -31.53 -32.45 13.31
C SER A 98 -30.24 -32.99 13.93
N ASN A 99 -29.07 -32.65 13.35
CA ASN A 99 -27.75 -33.12 13.76
C ASN A 99 -26.77 -31.97 14.06
N CYS A 100 -27.26 -30.75 14.25
CA CYS A 100 -26.40 -29.58 14.47
C CYS A 100 -25.77 -29.55 15.88
N ILE A 101 -26.29 -30.35 16.81
CA ILE A 101 -25.72 -30.52 18.15
C ILE A 101 -24.95 -31.84 18.15
N TYR A 102 -23.67 -31.80 18.50
CA TYR A 102 -22.87 -33.01 18.63
C TYR A 102 -23.25 -33.79 19.88
N ASP A 103 -23.47 -35.10 19.75
CA ASP A 103 -23.46 -36.02 20.89
C ASP A 103 -22.03 -36.53 21.11
N ASP A 104 -21.39 -36.99 20.04
CA ASP A 104 -19.97 -37.33 19.96
C ASP A 104 -19.26 -36.57 18.83
N ALA A 105 -17.98 -36.29 19.03
CA ALA A 105 -17.12 -35.66 18.05
C ALA A 105 -15.69 -36.22 18.16
N TRP A 106 -15.15 -36.72 17.04
CA TRP A 106 -13.82 -37.34 16.98
C TRP A 106 -13.58 -38.43 18.04
N GLY A 107 -14.61 -39.24 18.31
CA GLY A 107 -14.53 -40.37 19.26
C GLY A 107 -14.64 -39.98 20.73
N LYS A 108 -14.97 -38.73 21.05
CA LYS A 108 -15.24 -38.24 22.41
C LYS A 108 -16.68 -37.76 22.52
N ASN A 109 -17.32 -38.02 23.66
CA ASN A 109 -18.60 -37.38 23.98
C ASN A 109 -18.36 -35.87 24.15
N VAL A 110 -19.22 -35.04 23.56
CA VAL A 110 -19.10 -33.57 23.68
C VAL A 110 -19.68 -33.08 25.01
N TRP A 111 -20.66 -33.79 25.57
CA TRP A 111 -21.35 -33.42 26.80
C TRP A 111 -21.13 -34.46 27.91
N LEU A 112 -20.86 -33.99 29.12
CA LEU A 112 -20.74 -34.82 30.32
C LEU A 112 -22.09 -35.42 30.72
N GLU A 113 -23.17 -34.67 30.47
CA GLU A 113 -24.56 -35.08 30.64
C GLU A 113 -25.40 -34.59 29.45
N PRO A 114 -26.49 -35.29 29.09
CA PRO A 114 -27.35 -34.84 28.00
C PRO A 114 -27.92 -33.43 28.25
N LEU A 115 -27.88 -32.58 27.22
CA LEU A 115 -28.51 -31.27 27.27
C LEU A 115 -30.03 -31.38 27.52
N THR A 116 -30.58 -30.46 28.31
CA THR A 116 -32.02 -30.40 28.55
C THR A 116 -32.79 -30.01 27.29
N VAL A 117 -34.10 -30.20 27.30
CA VAL A 117 -34.98 -29.81 26.19
C VAL A 117 -34.89 -28.30 25.93
N GLU A 118 -34.83 -27.50 26.99
CA GLU A 118 -34.71 -26.04 26.93
C GLU A 118 -33.35 -25.61 26.37
N GLU A 119 -32.26 -26.24 26.80
CA GLU A 119 -30.91 -25.95 26.31
C GLU A 119 -30.78 -26.24 24.81
N ARG A 120 -31.28 -27.41 24.38
CA ARG A 120 -31.34 -27.79 22.96
C ARG A 120 -32.22 -26.83 22.16
N ALA A 121 -33.36 -26.41 22.71
CA ALA A 121 -34.26 -25.47 22.03
C ALA A 121 -33.57 -24.12 21.76
N VAL A 122 -32.81 -23.58 22.72
CA VAL A 122 -32.03 -22.35 22.53
C VAL A 122 -30.94 -22.55 21.47
N THR A 123 -30.19 -23.65 21.54
CA THR A 123 -29.15 -23.98 20.56
C THR A 123 -29.71 -24.11 19.14
N HIS A 124 -30.82 -24.83 18.96
CA HIS A 124 -31.49 -24.96 17.67
C HIS A 124 -32.01 -23.62 17.15
N GLU A 125 -32.51 -22.76 18.03
CA GLU A 125 -33.01 -21.45 17.60
C GLU A 125 -31.90 -20.52 17.12
N LYS A 126 -30.70 -20.58 17.74
CA LYS A 126 -29.51 -19.86 17.24
C LYS A 126 -29.08 -20.34 15.86
N HIS A 127 -29.06 -21.66 15.63
CA HIS A 127 -28.80 -22.25 14.32
C HIS A 127 -29.84 -21.81 13.27
N ASN A 128 -31.12 -21.94 13.60
CA ASN A 128 -32.22 -21.55 12.70
C ASN A 128 -32.19 -20.05 12.36
N ARG A 129 -31.86 -19.20 13.34
CA ARG A 129 -31.71 -17.75 13.15
C ARG A 129 -30.67 -17.41 12.09
N TYR A 130 -29.50 -18.04 12.14
CA TYR A 130 -28.48 -17.86 11.11
C TYR A 130 -29.04 -18.13 9.71
N TYR A 131 -29.73 -19.26 9.53
CA TYR A 131 -30.29 -19.65 8.23
C TYR A 131 -31.43 -18.74 7.76
N ARG A 132 -32.23 -18.15 8.67
CA ARG A 132 -33.24 -17.14 8.33
C ARG A 132 -32.58 -15.83 7.84
N ILE A 133 -31.51 -15.39 8.50
CA ILE A 133 -30.73 -14.22 8.09
C ILE A 133 -30.06 -14.46 6.74
N LEU A 134 -29.35 -15.58 6.59
CA LEU A 134 -28.68 -15.97 5.34
C LEU A 134 -29.68 -16.04 4.18
N LYS A 135 -30.84 -16.66 4.41
CA LYS A 135 -31.91 -16.73 3.41
C LYS A 135 -32.38 -15.35 2.99
N CYS A 136 -32.72 -14.49 3.95
CA CYS A 136 -33.18 -13.13 3.68
C CYS A 136 -32.15 -12.33 2.87
N LEU A 137 -30.86 -12.48 3.20
CA LEU A 137 -29.78 -11.81 2.50
C LEU A 137 -29.66 -12.28 1.04
N ILE A 138 -29.62 -13.59 0.81
CA ILE A 138 -29.50 -14.14 -0.55
C ILE A 138 -30.74 -13.85 -1.39
N GLU A 139 -31.95 -13.97 -0.83
CA GLU A 139 -33.19 -13.60 -1.53
C GLU A 139 -33.17 -12.12 -1.95
N THR A 140 -32.64 -11.25 -1.09
CA THR A 140 -32.50 -9.82 -1.38
C THR A 140 -31.48 -9.58 -2.49
N LEU A 141 -30.31 -10.25 -2.45
CA LEU A 141 -29.27 -10.10 -3.46
C LEU A 141 -29.67 -10.71 -4.82
N GLU A 142 -30.29 -11.88 -4.86
CA GLU A 142 -30.82 -12.46 -6.11
C GLU A 142 -31.91 -11.56 -6.71
N LYS A 143 -32.76 -10.93 -5.88
CA LYS A 143 -33.78 -10.00 -6.36
C LYS A 143 -33.17 -8.73 -6.95
N GLU A 144 -32.15 -8.17 -6.30
CA GLU A 144 -31.52 -6.91 -6.71
C GLU A 144 -30.59 -7.09 -7.92
N PHE A 145 -29.76 -8.14 -7.91
CA PHE A 145 -28.68 -8.32 -8.88
C PHE A 145 -28.90 -9.47 -9.87
N GLY A 146 -29.94 -10.30 -9.67
CA GLY A 146 -30.26 -11.46 -10.51
C GLY A 146 -29.43 -12.72 -10.21
N LEU A 147 -28.41 -12.63 -9.35
CA LEU A 147 -27.60 -13.75 -8.88
C LEU A 147 -26.98 -13.42 -7.51
N CYS A 148 -26.46 -14.44 -6.84
CA CYS A 148 -25.61 -14.29 -5.66
C CYS A 148 -24.42 -15.25 -5.73
N LEU A 149 -23.26 -14.82 -5.22
CA LEU A 149 -22.11 -15.69 -4.97
C LEU A 149 -21.94 -15.84 -3.46
N LEU A 150 -21.62 -17.04 -2.98
CA LEU A 150 -21.35 -17.28 -1.58
C LEU A 150 -20.00 -17.97 -1.44
N TYR A 151 -19.05 -17.32 -0.78
CA TYR A 151 -17.74 -17.89 -0.47
C TYR A 151 -17.73 -18.33 0.99
N ASP A 152 -17.73 -19.63 1.22
CA ASP A 152 -17.80 -20.20 2.57
C ASP A 152 -16.41 -20.63 3.00
N ILE A 153 -15.78 -19.81 3.84
CA ILE A 153 -14.37 -19.95 4.22
C ILE A 153 -14.26 -20.76 5.51
N HIS A 154 -13.49 -21.84 5.42
CA HIS A 154 -13.19 -22.79 6.48
C HIS A 154 -11.68 -23.01 6.59
N SER A 155 -11.26 -23.76 7.59
CA SER A 155 -9.89 -24.22 7.72
C SER A 155 -9.79 -25.66 8.18
N TYR A 156 -8.62 -26.27 8.07
CA TYR A 156 -8.46 -27.64 8.52
C TYR A 156 -7.08 -27.97 9.07
N ASN A 157 -7.09 -28.86 10.06
CA ASN A 157 -5.90 -29.46 10.65
C ASN A 157 -5.31 -30.49 9.68
N TYR A 158 -4.06 -30.28 9.29
CA TYR A 158 -3.40 -31.10 8.26
C TYR A 158 -2.25 -31.94 8.81
N GLN A 159 -1.71 -31.63 9.99
CA GLN A 159 -0.56 -32.38 10.53
C GLN A 159 -0.95 -33.81 10.91
N ARG A 160 -2.24 -34.05 11.19
CA ARG A 160 -2.80 -35.39 11.40
C ARG A 160 -3.03 -36.21 10.11
N ILE A 161 -2.81 -35.63 8.93
CA ILE A 161 -3.05 -36.29 7.64
C ILE A 161 -1.70 -36.71 7.07
N ASP A 162 -1.49 -38.02 6.91
CA ASP A 162 -0.22 -38.58 6.42
C ASP A 162 0.07 -38.21 4.94
N GLU A 163 -0.98 -38.03 4.13
CA GLU A 163 -0.87 -37.71 2.71
C GLU A 163 -0.62 -36.20 2.48
N LYS A 164 0.08 -35.86 1.37
CA LYS A 164 0.28 -34.46 0.97
C LYS A 164 -1.08 -33.86 0.57
N THR A 165 -1.55 -32.89 1.36
CA THR A 165 -2.80 -32.17 1.12
C THR A 165 -2.57 -30.77 0.53
N PRO A 166 -3.54 -30.19 -0.20
CA PRO A 166 -3.39 -28.89 -0.84
C PRO A 166 -3.47 -27.73 0.15
N THR A 167 -2.90 -26.58 -0.17
CA THR A 167 -3.05 -25.36 0.66
C THR A 167 -4.49 -24.88 0.70
N PHE A 168 -5.18 -24.96 -0.43
CA PHE A 168 -6.60 -24.66 -0.56
C PHE A 168 -7.36 -25.85 -1.13
N ASN A 169 -8.50 -26.18 -0.54
CA ASN A 169 -9.40 -27.18 -1.09
C ASN A 169 -10.77 -26.54 -1.40
N VAL A 170 -11.23 -26.66 -2.64
CA VAL A 170 -12.57 -26.19 -3.06
C VAL A 170 -13.54 -27.37 -3.13
N GLY A 171 -14.59 -27.35 -2.31
CA GLY A 171 -15.59 -28.42 -2.24
C GLY A 171 -16.77 -28.17 -3.17
N THR A 172 -17.02 -29.03 -4.16
CA THR A 172 -18.01 -28.77 -5.22
C THR A 172 -19.07 -29.85 -5.40
N LYS A 173 -19.11 -30.92 -4.59
CA LYS A 173 -20.07 -32.02 -4.79
C LYS A 173 -21.53 -31.59 -4.76
N GLN A 174 -21.86 -30.52 -4.05
CA GLN A 174 -23.21 -29.96 -3.99
C GLN A 174 -23.47 -28.85 -5.02
N VAL A 175 -22.44 -28.45 -5.78
CA VAL A 175 -22.54 -27.44 -6.83
C VAL A 175 -22.95 -28.11 -8.14
N ASN A 176 -23.78 -27.44 -8.93
CA ASN A 176 -24.05 -27.87 -10.30
C ASN A 176 -22.83 -27.59 -11.19
N CYS A 177 -21.84 -28.51 -11.18
CA CYS A 177 -20.59 -28.32 -11.91
C CYS A 177 -20.79 -28.19 -13.42
N ARG A 178 -21.86 -28.77 -14.00
CA ARG A 178 -22.15 -28.56 -15.44
C ARG A 178 -22.47 -27.09 -15.73
N ARG A 179 -23.20 -26.44 -14.82
CA ARG A 179 -23.54 -25.01 -14.95
C ARG A 179 -22.34 -24.12 -14.64
N TRP A 180 -21.59 -24.42 -13.58
CA TRP A 180 -20.60 -23.51 -12.96
C TRP A 180 -19.14 -23.87 -13.19
N ARG A 181 -18.84 -24.83 -14.09
CA ARG A 181 -17.48 -25.36 -14.29
C ARG A 181 -16.42 -24.26 -14.44
N LYS A 182 -16.66 -23.34 -15.37
CA LYS A 182 -15.70 -22.28 -15.69
C LYS A 182 -15.49 -21.30 -14.53
N GLU A 183 -16.52 -21.01 -13.74
CA GLU A 183 -16.38 -20.20 -12.53
C GLU A 183 -15.52 -20.91 -11.49
N ILE A 184 -15.76 -22.21 -11.26
CA ILE A 184 -14.92 -23.01 -10.35
C ILE A 184 -13.46 -23.07 -10.82
N ASP A 185 -13.22 -23.24 -12.13
CA ASP A 185 -11.88 -23.27 -12.70
C ASP A 185 -11.13 -21.95 -12.46
N VAL A 186 -11.80 -20.80 -12.68
CA VAL A 186 -11.24 -19.48 -12.40
C VAL A 186 -10.92 -19.30 -10.92
N MET A 187 -11.76 -19.80 -10.01
CA MET A 187 -11.45 -19.79 -8.58
C MET A 187 -10.20 -20.61 -8.26
N LEU A 188 -10.08 -21.83 -8.80
CA LEU A 188 -8.91 -22.69 -8.59
C LEU A 188 -7.64 -22.07 -9.17
N GLU A 189 -7.70 -21.45 -10.35
CA GLU A 189 -6.59 -20.70 -10.96
C GLU A 189 -6.17 -19.53 -10.06
N GLY A 190 -7.13 -18.73 -9.59
CA GLY A 190 -6.87 -17.62 -8.67
C GLY A 190 -6.20 -18.09 -7.37
N LEU A 191 -6.73 -19.14 -6.73
CA LEU A 191 -6.13 -19.70 -5.51
C LEU A 191 -4.74 -20.30 -5.74
N ASN A 192 -4.47 -20.93 -6.89
CA ASN A 192 -3.13 -21.43 -7.23
C ASN A 192 -2.12 -20.31 -7.54
N SER A 193 -2.58 -19.10 -7.87
CA SER A 193 -1.71 -17.94 -8.08
C SER A 193 -1.27 -17.25 -6.78
N ILE A 194 -1.86 -17.63 -5.63
CA ILE A 194 -1.52 -17.05 -4.35
C ILE A 194 -0.09 -17.43 -3.96
N GLU A 195 0.71 -16.44 -3.59
CA GLU A 195 2.05 -16.64 -3.02
C GLU A 195 2.01 -16.41 -1.52
N LEU A 196 2.46 -17.38 -0.72
CA LEU A 196 2.57 -17.28 0.72
C LEU A 196 4.04 -17.25 1.17
N PRO A 197 4.39 -16.55 2.27
CA PRO A 197 5.78 -16.44 2.71
C PRO A 197 6.38 -17.81 3.03
N ASN A 198 7.41 -18.21 2.29
CA ASN A 198 8.16 -19.45 2.48
C ASN A 198 7.31 -20.74 2.39
N LEU A 199 6.22 -20.73 1.63
CA LEU A 199 5.29 -21.87 1.52
C LEU A 199 4.98 -22.18 0.05
N GLU A 200 4.93 -23.47 -0.29
CA GLU A 200 4.38 -23.93 -1.56
C GLU A 200 2.85 -23.85 -1.50
N VAL A 201 2.24 -23.23 -2.51
CA VAL A 201 0.78 -23.09 -2.60
C VAL A 201 0.23 -24.01 -3.67
N THR A 202 -0.82 -24.74 -3.30
CA THR A 202 -1.59 -25.59 -4.22
C THR A 202 -3.07 -25.45 -3.90
N ALA A 203 -3.92 -25.39 -4.92
CA ALA A 203 -5.37 -25.41 -4.78
C ALA A 203 -5.98 -26.54 -5.61
N LEU A 204 -6.73 -27.43 -4.95
CA LEU A 204 -7.36 -28.60 -5.58
C LEU A 204 -8.87 -28.64 -5.30
N GLU A 205 -9.60 -29.33 -6.17
CA GLU A 205 -11.04 -29.53 -6.04
C GLU A 205 -11.35 -30.91 -5.44
N ASN A 206 -12.15 -30.93 -4.37
CA ASN A 206 -12.66 -32.16 -3.74
C ASN A 206 -11.59 -33.17 -3.27
N ASP A 207 -10.40 -32.69 -2.92
CA ASP A 207 -9.26 -33.53 -2.53
C ASP A 207 -9.42 -34.04 -1.10
N VAL A 208 -9.43 -33.12 -0.12
CA VAL A 208 -9.64 -33.44 1.31
C VAL A 208 -11.12 -33.33 1.66
N PHE A 209 -11.75 -32.21 1.27
CA PHE A 209 -13.16 -31.94 1.57
C PHE A 209 -13.98 -31.80 0.30
N LYS A 210 -15.16 -32.42 0.30
CA LYS A 210 -15.99 -32.55 -0.90
C LYS A 210 -17.11 -31.50 -1.00
N GLY A 211 -17.22 -30.59 -0.03
CA GLY A 211 -18.30 -29.59 0.03
C GLY A 211 -19.66 -30.19 0.41
N MET A 212 -19.68 -31.16 1.33
CA MET A 212 -20.89 -31.86 1.79
C MET A 212 -21.59 -31.19 2.98
N GLY A 213 -21.13 -30.01 3.39
CA GLY A 213 -21.70 -29.25 4.50
C GLY A 213 -23.14 -28.78 4.27
N TYR A 214 -23.89 -28.59 5.34
CA TYR A 214 -25.31 -28.21 5.31
C TYR A 214 -25.53 -26.84 4.67
N GLN A 215 -24.61 -25.88 4.81
CA GLN A 215 -24.79 -24.59 4.14
C GLN A 215 -24.85 -24.75 2.62
N ALA A 216 -23.99 -25.60 2.04
CA ALA A 216 -24.03 -25.92 0.62
C ALA A 216 -25.32 -26.66 0.20
N ALA A 217 -25.83 -27.55 1.06
CA ALA A 217 -27.11 -28.21 0.84
C ALA A 217 -28.27 -27.20 0.86
N PHE A 218 -28.28 -26.31 1.86
CA PHE A 218 -29.26 -25.26 2.01
C PHE A 218 -29.30 -24.35 0.78
N ILE A 219 -28.14 -23.94 0.25
CA ILE A 219 -28.06 -23.14 -0.97
C ILE A 219 -28.64 -23.90 -2.17
N LYS A 220 -28.21 -25.14 -2.37
CA LYS A 220 -28.66 -25.99 -3.47
C LYS A 220 -30.18 -26.19 -3.47
N ASP A 221 -30.77 -26.36 -2.28
CA ASP A 221 -32.20 -26.69 -2.15
C ASP A 221 -33.12 -25.45 -2.20
N ASN A 222 -32.61 -24.27 -1.83
CA ASN A 222 -33.41 -23.05 -1.75
C ASN A 222 -33.17 -22.06 -2.89
N PHE A 223 -32.00 -22.08 -3.55
CA PHE A 223 -31.60 -21.04 -4.50
C PHE A 223 -31.15 -21.58 -5.85
N LYS A 224 -31.71 -21.02 -6.91
CA LYS A 224 -31.40 -21.45 -8.30
C LYS A 224 -30.30 -20.61 -8.94
N ASN A 225 -30.09 -19.36 -8.50
CA ASN A 225 -29.14 -18.43 -9.11
C ASN A 225 -27.99 -18.07 -8.18
N THR A 226 -27.79 -18.87 -7.14
CA THR A 226 -26.70 -18.72 -6.20
C THR A 226 -25.64 -19.79 -6.44
N LEU A 227 -24.38 -19.37 -6.57
CA LEU A 227 -23.22 -20.26 -6.58
C LEU A 227 -22.54 -20.18 -5.21
N ILE A 228 -22.50 -21.30 -4.49
CA ILE A 228 -21.70 -21.46 -3.27
C ILE A 228 -20.37 -22.13 -3.58
N LEU A 229 -19.28 -21.62 -2.99
CA LEU A 229 -17.94 -22.19 -3.03
C LEU A 229 -17.42 -22.34 -1.58
N PRO A 230 -17.56 -23.53 -0.99
CA PRO A 230 -16.81 -23.93 0.20
C PRO A 230 -15.31 -23.99 -0.11
N ILE A 231 -14.52 -23.18 0.61
CA ILE A 231 -13.08 -23.06 0.46
C ILE A 231 -12.44 -23.34 1.82
N GLU A 232 -11.65 -24.40 1.86
CA GLU A 232 -10.93 -24.87 3.04
C GLU A 232 -9.47 -24.42 2.94
N VAL A 233 -9.01 -23.64 3.92
CA VAL A 233 -7.62 -23.19 4.01
C VAL A 233 -6.87 -24.11 4.97
N LYS A 234 -5.81 -24.76 4.48
CA LYS A 234 -4.88 -25.50 5.35
C LYS A 234 -4.37 -24.55 6.45
N LYS A 235 -4.32 -24.99 7.71
CA LYS A 235 -3.80 -24.21 8.85
C LYS A 235 -2.29 -23.96 8.81
N VAL A 236 -1.76 -23.50 7.66
CA VAL A 236 -0.38 -23.01 7.49
C VAL A 236 -0.16 -21.61 8.08
N PHE A 237 -1.24 -20.98 8.54
CA PHE A 237 -1.26 -19.62 9.10
C PHE A 237 -1.22 -19.60 10.64
N MET A 238 -1.13 -20.77 11.27
CA MET A 238 -1.02 -20.93 12.71
C MET A 238 -0.32 -22.25 13.04
N ASN A 239 0.13 -22.38 14.29
CA ASN A 239 0.41 -23.67 14.88
C ASN A 239 -0.92 -24.34 15.25
N GLU A 240 -1.29 -25.44 14.59
CA GLU A 240 -2.59 -26.08 14.85
C GLU A 240 -2.68 -26.67 16.26
N GLU A 241 -1.58 -27.20 16.82
CA GLU A 241 -1.56 -27.76 18.19
C GLU A 241 -1.56 -26.68 19.28
N GLY A 242 -0.72 -25.65 19.15
CA GLY A 242 -0.55 -24.61 20.17
C GLY A 242 -1.48 -23.41 20.02
N GLY A 243 -2.13 -23.27 18.86
CA GLY A 243 -3.06 -22.20 18.57
C GLY A 243 -2.43 -20.86 18.20
N GLU A 244 -1.10 -20.75 18.20
CA GLU A 244 -0.42 -19.48 17.92
C GLU A 244 -0.51 -19.09 16.44
N ALA A 245 -0.92 -17.85 16.17
CA ALA A 245 -0.99 -17.29 14.83
C ALA A 245 0.39 -17.06 14.21
N TYR A 246 0.47 -17.15 12.88
CA TYR A 246 1.58 -16.67 12.05
C TYR A 246 1.13 -15.42 11.28
N PRO A 247 1.29 -14.21 11.86
CA PRO A 247 0.65 -13.00 11.33
C PRO A 247 1.04 -12.67 9.90
N LEU A 248 2.28 -12.93 9.48
CA LEU A 248 2.73 -12.66 8.11
C LEU A 248 1.97 -13.50 7.07
N VAL A 249 1.63 -14.75 7.42
CA VAL A 249 0.83 -15.62 6.55
C VAL A 249 -0.62 -15.16 6.53
N ILE A 250 -1.18 -14.81 7.69
CA ILE A 250 -2.56 -14.27 7.81
C ILE A 250 -2.72 -12.98 6.98
N GLU A 251 -1.78 -12.04 7.08
CA GLU A 251 -1.83 -10.78 6.34
C GLU A 251 -1.76 -11.05 4.82
N LYS A 252 -0.88 -11.97 4.38
CA LYS A 252 -0.79 -12.32 2.97
C LYS A 252 -2.03 -13.07 2.46
N LEU A 253 -2.63 -13.94 3.28
CA LEU A 253 -3.91 -14.58 2.98
C LEU A 253 -5.03 -13.54 2.87
N LYS A 254 -5.12 -12.60 3.80
CA LYS A 254 -6.10 -11.51 3.78
C LYS A 254 -6.00 -10.66 2.51
N GLU A 255 -4.79 -10.27 2.10
CA GLU A 255 -4.54 -9.57 0.84
C GLU A 255 -4.96 -10.42 -0.37
N SER A 256 -4.49 -11.66 -0.43
CA SER A 256 -4.66 -12.50 -1.62
C SER A 256 -6.11 -12.99 -1.78
N MET A 257 -6.79 -13.31 -0.67
CA MET A 257 -8.20 -13.70 -0.68
C MET A 257 -9.11 -12.53 -1.07
N LYS A 258 -8.79 -11.29 -0.68
CA LYS A 258 -9.50 -10.09 -1.16
C LYS A 258 -9.47 -10.06 -2.70
N THR A 259 -8.28 -10.14 -3.30
CA THR A 259 -8.10 -10.10 -4.76
C THR A 259 -8.79 -11.27 -5.46
N VAL A 260 -8.52 -12.51 -5.06
CA VAL A 260 -9.06 -13.70 -5.71
C VAL A 260 -10.59 -13.71 -5.68
N ILE A 261 -11.19 -13.37 -4.53
CA ILE A 261 -12.65 -13.34 -4.39
C ILE A 261 -13.29 -12.25 -5.25
N THR A 262 -12.73 -11.03 -5.26
CA THR A 262 -13.31 -9.92 -6.02
C THR A 262 -13.12 -10.10 -7.53
N GLU A 263 -11.97 -10.58 -7.98
CA GLU A 263 -11.73 -10.91 -9.39
C GLU A 263 -12.65 -12.04 -9.87
N HIS A 264 -12.79 -13.11 -9.08
CA HIS A 264 -13.73 -14.19 -9.40
C HIS A 264 -15.18 -13.70 -9.42
N ALA A 265 -15.57 -12.82 -8.49
CA ALA A 265 -16.90 -12.22 -8.47
C ALA A 265 -17.13 -11.36 -9.72
N ALA A 266 -16.19 -10.48 -10.08
CA ALA A 266 -16.28 -9.60 -11.24
C ALA A 266 -16.38 -10.40 -12.54
N PHE A 267 -15.56 -11.43 -12.68
CA PHE A 267 -15.63 -12.38 -13.79
C PHE A 267 -17.02 -13.03 -13.88
N THR A 268 -17.53 -13.55 -12.77
CA THR A 268 -18.81 -14.28 -12.74
C THR A 268 -19.99 -13.36 -13.03
N ILE A 269 -20.03 -12.17 -12.43
CA ILE A 269 -21.10 -11.18 -12.64
C ILE A 269 -21.10 -10.72 -14.10
N THR A 270 -19.94 -10.36 -14.66
CA THR A 270 -19.81 -9.94 -16.06
C THR A 270 -20.29 -11.03 -17.01
N LYS A 271 -19.98 -12.29 -16.71
CA LYS A 271 -20.36 -13.43 -17.55
C LYS A 271 -21.84 -13.80 -17.46
N ARG A 272 -22.46 -13.62 -16.28
CA ARG A 272 -23.82 -14.12 -15.98
C ARG A 272 -24.89 -13.04 -16.05
N THR A 273 -24.50 -11.77 -16.01
CA THR A 273 -25.40 -10.62 -16.07
C THR A 273 -25.14 -9.79 -17.34
N LYS A 274 -25.81 -8.64 -17.46
CA LYS A 274 -25.56 -7.66 -18.53
C LYS A 274 -24.47 -6.64 -18.17
N ALA A 275 -23.86 -6.76 -16.98
CA ALA A 275 -22.79 -5.88 -16.57
C ALA A 275 -21.57 -6.04 -17.51
N LYS A 276 -20.92 -4.94 -17.83
CA LYS A 276 -19.74 -4.90 -18.71
C LYS A 276 -18.64 -4.09 -18.05
N GLY A 277 -17.40 -4.56 -18.19
CA GLY A 277 -16.23 -3.84 -17.72
C GLY A 277 -16.08 -3.77 -16.19
N LEU A 278 -16.75 -4.66 -15.44
CA LEU A 278 -16.54 -4.76 -14.00
C LEU A 278 -15.16 -5.35 -13.71
N THR A 279 -14.46 -4.70 -12.79
CA THR A 279 -13.21 -5.14 -12.19
C THR A 279 -13.45 -5.61 -10.76
N GLY A 280 -12.44 -6.24 -10.14
CA GLY A 280 -12.53 -6.59 -8.71
C GLY A 280 -12.68 -5.36 -7.81
N ASN A 281 -12.15 -4.21 -8.21
CA ASN A 281 -12.20 -2.97 -7.43
C ASN A 281 -13.62 -2.41 -7.31
N ASP A 282 -14.42 -2.55 -8.38
CA ASP A 282 -15.83 -2.12 -8.41
C ASP A 282 -16.73 -2.88 -7.42
N LEU A 283 -16.23 -4.02 -6.90
CA LEU A 283 -16.95 -4.91 -6.00
C LEU A 283 -16.53 -4.74 -4.53
N LEU A 284 -15.63 -3.79 -4.24
CA LEU A 284 -15.23 -3.42 -2.89
C LEU A 284 -16.05 -2.24 -2.39
N ALA A 285 -16.04 -2.04 -1.07
CA ALA A 285 -16.73 -0.89 -0.48
C ALA A 285 -16.08 0.43 -0.89
N SER A 286 -16.91 1.40 -1.25
CA SER A 286 -16.54 2.75 -1.70
C SER A 286 -16.31 3.77 -0.56
N ASN A 287 -16.53 3.37 0.69
CA ASN A 287 -16.49 4.28 1.84
C ASN A 287 -15.26 4.08 2.75
N LEU A 288 -14.66 5.18 3.18
CA LEU A 288 -13.62 5.18 4.22
C LEU A 288 -14.21 4.85 5.59
N SER A 289 -13.62 3.86 6.25
CA SER A 289 -13.99 3.52 7.62
C SER A 289 -13.60 4.63 8.59
N LYS A 290 -14.34 4.75 9.71
CA LYS A 290 -14.06 5.75 10.75
C LYS A 290 -12.69 5.53 11.40
N GLU A 291 -12.27 4.27 11.48
CA GLU A 291 -11.00 3.81 12.01
C GLU A 291 -9.84 4.35 11.17
N VAL A 292 -9.91 4.26 9.84
CA VAL A 292 -8.90 4.80 8.92
C VAL A 292 -8.79 6.32 9.08
N LEU A 293 -9.92 7.04 9.08
CA LEU A 293 -9.90 8.50 9.25
C LEU A 293 -9.34 8.95 10.60
N LYS A 294 -9.61 8.20 11.67
CA LYS A 294 -9.08 8.48 13.00
C LYS A 294 -7.57 8.25 13.04
N LEU A 295 -7.10 7.12 12.52
CA LEU A 295 -5.68 6.78 12.41
C LEU A 295 -4.93 7.83 11.60
N ASP A 296 -5.45 8.18 10.43
CA ASP A 296 -4.86 9.15 9.50
C ASP A 296 -4.60 10.50 10.17
N ARG A 297 -5.60 11.04 10.88
CA ARG A 297 -5.46 12.30 11.62
C ARG A 297 -4.45 12.20 12.75
N GLN A 298 -4.40 11.07 13.45
CA GLN A 298 -3.42 10.84 14.53
C GLN A 298 -2.00 10.79 13.97
N LEU A 299 -1.77 9.99 12.93
CA LEU A 299 -0.49 9.88 12.23
C LEU A 299 -0.03 11.23 11.71
N TYR A 300 -0.90 11.97 11.02
CA TYR A 300 -0.60 13.30 10.51
C TYR A 300 -0.20 14.27 11.62
N ARG A 301 -0.90 14.27 12.75
CA ARG A 301 -0.57 15.12 13.89
C ARG A 301 0.80 14.81 14.48
N ILE A 302 1.20 13.54 14.53
CA ILE A 302 2.51 13.11 15.04
C ILE A 302 3.60 13.53 14.05
N ALA A 303 3.45 13.17 12.77
CA ALA A 303 4.52 13.26 11.78
C ALA A 303 4.66 14.62 11.08
N ARG A 304 3.64 15.49 11.13
CA ARG A 304 3.71 16.82 10.50
C ARG A 304 4.86 17.64 11.08
N GLY A 305 5.56 18.36 10.22
CA GLY A 305 6.63 19.30 10.61
C GLY A 305 8.04 18.71 10.63
N ILE A 306 8.21 17.38 10.46
CA ILE A 306 9.54 16.80 10.26
C ILE A 306 10.04 17.19 8.86
N ASN A 307 11.05 18.06 8.82
CA ASN A 307 11.73 18.45 7.59
C ASN A 307 13.16 17.90 7.59
N THR A 308 13.43 16.91 6.74
CA THR A 308 14.75 16.24 6.72
C THR A 308 15.85 17.22 6.30
N LEU A 309 15.59 18.02 5.27
CA LEU A 309 16.60 18.88 4.66
C LEU A 309 17.05 19.99 5.61
N SER A 310 16.21 20.43 6.55
CA SER A 310 16.62 21.45 7.53
C SER A 310 17.65 20.98 8.54
N TYR A 311 17.80 19.67 8.74
CA TYR A 311 18.79 19.08 9.65
C TYR A 311 20.04 18.59 8.91
N ILE A 312 19.88 18.02 7.71
CA ILE A 312 21.01 17.48 6.91
C ILE A 312 21.83 18.57 6.21
N ASN A 313 21.26 19.74 5.93
CA ASN A 313 22.03 20.81 5.28
C ASN A 313 23.08 21.41 6.23
N PRO A 314 24.39 21.39 5.89
CA PRO A 314 25.42 21.99 6.74
C PRO A 314 25.22 23.49 6.91
N THR A 315 25.32 23.96 8.16
CA THR A 315 25.21 25.38 8.52
C THR A 315 26.44 26.20 8.09
N ASN A 316 27.60 25.56 7.96
CA ASN A 316 28.87 26.16 7.60
C ASN A 316 29.32 25.88 6.14
N LEU A 317 28.44 25.40 5.26
CA LEU A 317 28.77 24.97 3.89
C LEU A 317 29.61 25.99 3.09
N LYS A 318 29.26 27.29 3.14
CA LYS A 318 29.98 28.36 2.42
C LYS A 318 31.38 28.61 2.97
N GLN A 319 31.61 28.36 4.25
CA GLN A 319 32.92 28.50 4.89
C GLN A 319 33.79 27.30 4.50
N GLU A 320 33.24 26.10 4.59
CA GLU A 320 33.94 24.86 4.24
C GLU A 320 34.30 24.81 2.75
N LYS A 321 33.42 25.28 1.86
CA LYS A 321 33.74 25.43 0.44
C LYS A 321 34.98 26.29 0.20
N ARG A 322 35.05 27.47 0.84
CA ARG A 322 36.20 28.38 0.69
C ARG A 322 37.49 27.77 1.23
N ARG A 323 37.43 27.08 2.38
CA ARG A 323 38.58 26.39 2.98
C ARG A 323 39.06 25.25 2.10
N PHE A 324 38.17 24.39 1.64
CA PHE A 324 38.49 23.26 0.78
C PHE A 324 39.11 23.71 -0.55
N LEU A 325 38.49 24.66 -1.25
CA LEU A 325 39.00 25.12 -2.55
C LEU A 325 40.38 25.81 -2.44
N SER A 326 40.75 26.33 -1.27
CA SER A 326 42.11 26.84 -1.04
C SER A 326 43.18 25.75 -0.90
N LYS A 327 42.79 24.53 -0.49
CA LYS A 327 43.68 23.38 -0.22
C LYS A 327 42.98 22.04 -0.55
N PRO A 328 42.62 21.78 -1.82
CA PRO A 328 41.74 20.65 -2.19
C PRO A 328 42.37 19.26 -1.98
N HIS A 329 43.68 19.16 -1.80
CA HIS A 329 44.39 17.89 -1.61
C HIS A 329 44.66 17.55 -0.14
N SER A 330 44.59 18.52 0.78
CA SER A 330 45.01 18.33 2.18
C SER A 330 43.98 18.71 3.22
N TYR A 331 42.92 19.42 2.83
CA TYR A 331 41.82 19.77 3.72
C TYR A 331 40.61 18.87 3.47
N GLN A 332 40.05 18.29 4.54
CA GLN A 332 38.76 17.63 4.49
C GLN A 332 37.68 18.56 5.09
N PRO A 333 36.56 18.79 4.40
CA PRO A 333 35.47 19.62 4.93
C PRO A 333 34.93 19.08 6.25
N GLN A 334 34.73 19.97 7.22
CA GLN A 334 34.17 19.64 8.52
C GLN A 334 32.79 20.30 8.65
N PHE A 335 31.74 19.55 8.30
CA PHE A 335 30.38 20.08 8.27
C PHE A 335 29.74 20.13 9.66
N THR A 336 29.03 21.23 9.95
CA THR A 336 28.27 21.41 11.19
C THR A 336 26.77 21.44 10.95
N TYR A 337 26.00 20.70 11.74
CA TYR A 337 24.57 20.50 11.54
C TYR A 337 23.73 21.13 12.65
N ARG A 338 22.43 21.32 12.36
CA ARG A 338 21.46 21.80 13.33
C ARG A 338 21.08 20.67 14.29
N GLN A 339 20.94 20.98 15.57
CA GLN A 339 20.43 20.03 16.57
C GLN A 339 18.97 19.67 16.33
N LEU A 340 18.65 18.41 16.55
CA LEU A 340 17.29 17.88 16.40
C LEU A 340 16.40 18.42 17.52
N ASP A 341 15.26 19.01 17.14
CA ASP A 341 14.30 19.63 18.07
C ASP A 341 13.09 18.70 18.31
N LEU A 342 13.38 17.42 18.59
CA LEU A 342 12.37 16.41 18.96
C LEU A 342 13.03 15.26 19.74
N ASP A 343 12.26 14.61 20.62
CA ASP A 343 12.67 13.38 21.30
C ASP A 343 12.44 12.16 20.37
N PRO A 344 13.50 11.50 19.86
CA PRO A 344 13.37 10.40 18.90
C PRO A 344 12.67 9.17 19.46
N TYR A 345 12.90 8.87 20.75
CA TYR A 345 12.33 7.70 21.40
C TYR A 345 10.82 7.87 21.54
N LYS A 346 10.40 9.02 22.10
CA LYS A 346 8.98 9.36 22.25
C LYS A 346 8.26 9.42 20.91
N PHE A 347 8.92 9.90 19.86
CA PHE A 347 8.35 9.93 18.52
C PHE A 347 8.07 8.53 17.97
N ARG A 348 9.05 7.61 18.04
CA ARG A 348 8.86 6.21 17.60
C ARG A 348 7.78 5.51 18.42
N GLU A 349 7.76 5.71 19.73
CA GLU A 349 6.72 5.16 20.60
C GLU A 349 5.32 5.62 20.17
N GLN A 350 5.14 6.90 19.86
CA GLN A 350 3.86 7.44 19.40
C GLN A 350 3.42 6.84 18.07
N LEU A 351 4.35 6.57 17.15
CA LEU A 351 4.05 5.92 15.87
C LEU A 351 3.61 4.47 16.05
N TYR A 352 4.34 3.66 16.82
CA TYR A 352 4.01 2.24 16.97
C TYR A 352 2.78 1.95 17.84
N ARG A 353 2.33 2.94 18.63
CA ARG A 353 1.05 2.87 19.37
C ARG A 353 -0.19 3.13 18.52
N LEU A 354 -0.03 3.50 17.25
CA LEU A 354 -1.14 3.77 16.36
C LEU A 354 -1.94 2.47 16.10
N PRO A 355 -3.29 2.49 16.17
CA PRO A 355 -4.12 1.28 16.11
C PRO A 355 -4.34 0.80 14.67
N VAL A 356 -3.26 0.39 14.00
CA VAL A 356 -3.28 -0.04 12.59
C VAL A 356 -4.01 -1.39 12.42
N GLU A 357 -4.03 -2.24 13.45
CA GLU A 357 -4.71 -3.55 13.39
C GLU A 357 -6.20 -3.43 13.09
N GLY A 358 -6.83 -2.32 13.49
CA GLY A 358 -8.26 -2.08 13.30
C GLY A 358 -8.64 -1.76 11.84
N ILE A 359 -7.67 -1.58 10.95
CA ILE A 359 -7.94 -1.37 9.52
C ILE A 359 -8.27 -2.71 8.86
N ARG A 360 -9.47 -2.75 8.28
CA ARG A 360 -10.02 -3.95 7.63
C ARG A 360 -9.50 -4.15 6.23
N ASP A 361 -9.42 -3.08 5.44
CA ASP A 361 -8.88 -3.14 4.09
C ASP A 361 -7.38 -3.45 4.15
N ALA A 362 -7.00 -4.62 3.63
CA ALA A 362 -5.65 -5.17 3.73
C ALA A 362 -4.58 -4.23 3.16
N ASP A 363 -4.83 -3.69 1.96
CA ASP A 363 -3.86 -2.86 1.25
C ASP A 363 -3.70 -1.49 1.91
N VAL A 364 -4.80 -0.91 2.38
CA VAL A 364 -4.76 0.32 3.18
C VAL A 364 -4.00 0.08 4.49
N GLN A 365 -4.27 -1.02 5.19
CA GLN A 365 -3.58 -1.37 6.42
C GLN A 365 -2.07 -1.48 6.19
N LYS A 366 -1.65 -2.24 5.16
CA LYS A 366 -0.26 -2.41 4.75
C LYS A 366 0.40 -1.06 4.42
N MET A 367 -0.27 -0.20 3.66
CA MET A 367 0.20 1.14 3.34
C MET A 367 0.50 1.95 4.61
N TYR A 368 -0.42 1.98 5.59
CA TYR A 368 -0.19 2.68 6.86
C TYR A 368 0.96 2.07 7.68
N ARG A 369 1.08 0.75 7.75
CA ARG A 369 2.23 0.07 8.40
C ARG A 369 3.55 0.53 7.77
N LYS A 370 3.66 0.46 6.44
CA LYS A 370 4.87 0.87 5.71
C LYS A 370 5.22 2.35 5.91
N VAL A 371 4.22 3.24 5.95
CA VAL A 371 4.45 4.68 6.23
C VAL A 371 4.97 4.88 7.64
N ILE A 372 4.41 4.19 8.63
CA ILE A 372 4.87 4.24 10.02
C ILE A 372 6.33 3.77 10.14
N ASP A 373 6.65 2.63 9.53
CA ASP A 373 8.01 2.08 9.55
C ASP A 373 8.99 3.04 8.87
N GLN A 374 8.63 3.59 7.71
CA GLN A 374 9.46 4.56 7.00
C GLN A 374 9.70 5.82 7.84
N LEU A 375 8.69 6.33 8.54
CA LEU A 375 8.86 7.48 9.44
C LEU A 375 9.78 7.17 10.61
N ALA A 376 9.76 5.95 11.15
CA ALA A 376 10.70 5.52 12.17
C ALA A 376 12.14 5.48 11.63
N VAL A 377 12.38 4.86 10.46
CA VAL A 377 13.70 4.85 9.79
C VAL A 377 14.19 6.27 9.49
N ARG A 378 13.28 7.16 9.10
CA ARG A 378 13.60 8.57 8.87
C ARG A 378 14.15 9.25 10.12
N ILE A 379 13.60 8.93 11.30
CA ILE A 379 14.10 9.47 12.55
C ILE A 379 15.47 8.89 12.88
N ASP A 380 15.70 7.60 12.66
CA ASP A 380 17.01 6.98 12.86
C ASP A 380 18.08 7.69 12.02
N LEU A 381 17.77 7.96 10.73
CA LEU A 381 18.61 8.78 9.85
C LEU A 381 18.94 10.16 10.45
N LEU A 382 17.94 10.87 10.97
CA LEU A 382 18.14 12.19 11.57
C LEU A 382 18.97 12.15 12.85
N CYS A 383 18.83 11.09 13.67
CA CYS A 383 19.62 10.93 14.90
C CYS A 383 21.10 10.71 14.61
N SER A 384 21.40 10.02 13.51
CA SER A 384 22.78 9.69 13.13
C SER A 384 23.53 10.81 12.38
N ILE A 385 22.93 11.98 12.14
CA ILE A 385 23.59 13.05 11.37
C ILE A 385 24.95 13.42 11.98
N GLY A 386 26.00 13.32 11.15
CA GLY A 386 27.37 13.64 11.53
C GLY A 386 28.12 12.49 12.21
N THR A 387 27.54 11.28 12.26
CA THR A 387 28.20 10.05 12.73
C THR A 387 28.38 9.05 11.59
N ASP A 388 29.22 8.04 11.80
CA ASP A 388 29.46 6.97 10.83
C ASP A 388 28.20 6.10 10.58
N GLU A 389 27.25 6.08 11.54
CA GLU A 389 25.97 5.37 11.41
C GLU A 389 25.05 6.00 10.35
N PHE A 390 25.28 7.26 9.98
CA PHE A 390 24.42 7.98 9.04
C PHE A 390 24.35 7.30 7.68
N LEU A 391 25.49 6.81 7.18
CA LEU A 391 25.53 6.14 5.88
C LEU A 391 24.63 4.90 5.88
N TYR A 392 24.70 4.05 6.93
CA TYR A 392 23.85 2.87 7.05
C TYR A 392 22.36 3.21 7.08
N ASN A 393 21.99 4.26 7.83
CA ASN A 393 20.60 4.73 7.84
C ASN A 393 20.18 5.37 6.51
N SER A 394 21.11 6.02 5.79
CA SER A 394 20.84 6.56 4.45
C SER A 394 20.64 5.43 3.44
N LEU A 395 21.45 4.38 3.49
CA LEU A 395 21.30 3.17 2.69
C LEU A 395 19.96 2.48 2.98
N ARG A 396 19.58 2.36 4.25
CA ARG A 396 18.29 1.78 4.64
C ARG A 396 17.09 2.60 4.14
N TYR A 397 17.21 3.93 4.12
CA TYR A 397 16.10 4.82 3.75
C TYR A 397 15.98 5.09 2.25
N TYR A 398 17.10 5.39 1.57
CA TYR A 398 17.13 5.75 0.14
C TYR A 398 17.70 4.64 -0.75
N GLY A 399 18.39 3.65 -0.20
CA GLY A 399 19.10 2.62 -0.97
C GLY A 399 20.51 3.05 -1.39
N GLN A 400 21.06 2.29 -2.34
CA GLN A 400 22.29 2.55 -3.07
C GLN A 400 22.07 2.31 -4.56
N PRO A 401 22.85 2.94 -5.45
CA PRO A 401 22.81 2.62 -6.87
C PRO A 401 23.24 1.17 -7.10
N ASP A 402 22.50 0.43 -7.93
CA ASP A 402 22.89 -0.89 -8.37
C ASP A 402 23.85 -0.84 -9.59
N GLU A 403 24.31 -2.00 -10.07
CA GLU A 403 25.22 -2.08 -11.21
C GLU A 403 24.64 -1.44 -12.49
N ARG A 404 23.31 -1.49 -12.68
CA ARG A 404 22.64 -0.89 -13.84
C ARG A 404 22.56 0.61 -13.68
N ASP A 405 22.24 1.11 -12.49
CA ASP A 405 22.26 2.55 -12.18
C ASP A 405 23.64 3.15 -12.50
N ILE A 406 24.71 2.47 -12.09
CA ILE A 406 26.11 2.87 -12.34
C ILE A 406 26.45 2.81 -13.84
N ALA A 407 26.07 1.73 -14.53
CA ALA A 407 26.30 1.58 -15.96
C ALA A 407 25.58 2.66 -16.79
N ASN A 408 24.32 2.94 -16.46
CA ASN A 408 23.53 4.01 -17.08
C ASN A 408 24.22 5.38 -16.88
N ALA A 409 24.70 5.66 -15.66
CA ALA A 409 25.42 6.88 -15.37
C ALA A 409 26.73 7.00 -16.19
N LYS A 410 27.56 5.96 -16.21
CA LYS A 410 28.82 5.94 -16.98
C LYS A 410 28.54 6.10 -18.48
N PHE A 411 27.52 5.43 -19.02
CA PHE A 411 27.07 5.61 -20.41
C PHE A 411 26.72 7.07 -20.73
N ILE A 412 25.93 7.74 -19.88
CA ILE A 412 25.58 9.15 -20.05
C ILE A 412 26.82 10.05 -20.07
N LEU A 413 27.79 9.76 -19.22
CA LEU A 413 29.00 10.58 -19.08
C LEU A 413 29.93 10.49 -20.29
N HIS A 414 29.82 9.44 -21.11
CA HIS A 414 30.54 9.31 -22.38
C HIS A 414 29.98 10.20 -23.50
N ALA A 415 28.76 10.72 -23.39
CA ALA A 415 28.18 11.58 -24.42
C ALA A 415 28.93 12.91 -24.52
N CYS A 416 29.24 13.38 -25.72
CA CYS A 416 29.84 14.71 -25.93
C CYS A 416 28.77 15.81 -25.86
N GLU A 417 29.10 16.95 -25.25
CA GLU A 417 28.26 18.14 -25.36
C GLU A 417 28.23 18.60 -26.83
N TYR A 418 27.03 18.87 -27.34
CA TYR A 418 26.80 19.21 -28.75
C TYR A 418 26.09 20.56 -28.93
N LYS A 419 25.67 21.20 -27.82
CA LYS A 419 25.10 22.54 -27.78
C LYS A 419 25.94 23.42 -26.86
N GLU A 420 26.20 24.65 -27.29
CA GLU A 420 26.86 25.64 -26.41
C GLU A 420 25.94 26.03 -25.25
N GLN A 421 26.53 26.15 -24.06
CA GLN A 421 25.79 26.62 -22.89
C GLN A 421 25.51 28.12 -23.02
N GLN A 422 24.23 28.47 -22.97
CA GLN A 422 23.83 29.87 -22.96
C GLN A 422 24.24 30.56 -21.65
N PRO A 423 24.60 31.85 -21.68
CA PRO A 423 24.92 32.59 -20.48
C PRO A 423 23.67 32.75 -19.61
N ALA A 424 23.83 32.51 -18.30
CA ALA A 424 22.76 32.69 -17.33
C ALA A 424 22.56 34.20 -17.01
N THR A 425 21.70 34.86 -17.78
CA THR A 425 21.45 36.31 -17.68
C THR A 425 20.28 36.66 -16.76
N ILE A 426 19.31 35.77 -16.59
CA ILE A 426 18.09 36.01 -15.83
C ILE A 426 18.41 36.07 -14.34
N THR A 427 17.97 37.12 -13.67
CA THR A 427 18.16 37.36 -12.25
C THR A 427 17.14 36.61 -11.40
N ALA A 428 17.44 36.48 -10.11
CA ALA A 428 16.49 35.88 -9.17
C ALA A 428 15.16 36.65 -9.04
N ASN A 429 15.15 37.96 -9.27
CA ASN A 429 13.92 38.76 -9.24
C ASN A 429 13.03 38.48 -10.46
N GLU A 430 13.63 38.40 -11.65
CA GLU A 430 12.91 38.02 -12.88
C GLU A 430 12.37 36.59 -12.77
N ALA A 431 13.17 35.67 -12.23
CA ALA A 431 12.70 34.30 -11.94
C ALA A 431 11.51 34.28 -10.98
N ILE A 432 11.50 35.13 -9.94
CA ILE A 432 10.36 35.26 -9.01
C ILE A 432 9.09 35.71 -9.76
N GLU A 433 9.20 36.68 -10.67
CA GLU A 433 8.05 37.12 -11.47
C GLU A 433 7.57 36.02 -12.42
N ALA A 434 8.47 35.29 -13.06
CA ALA A 434 8.12 34.15 -13.90
C ALA A 434 7.40 33.03 -13.11
N PHE A 435 7.87 32.70 -11.91
CA PHE A 435 7.17 31.76 -11.03
C PHE A 435 5.77 32.25 -10.62
N LYS A 436 5.59 33.56 -10.41
CA LYS A 436 4.27 34.13 -10.10
C LYS A 436 3.35 34.07 -11.31
N GLU A 437 3.86 34.31 -12.51
CA GLU A 437 3.10 34.20 -13.76
C GLU A 437 2.67 32.75 -14.00
N ALA A 438 3.60 31.79 -13.93
CA ALA A 438 3.29 30.38 -14.02
C ALA A 438 2.26 29.94 -12.96
N ALA A 439 2.38 30.41 -11.71
CA ALA A 439 1.41 30.08 -10.66
C ALA A 439 0.00 30.60 -10.94
N LYS A 440 -0.13 31.80 -11.54
CA LYS A 440 -1.42 32.31 -12.00
C LYS A 440 -1.98 31.45 -13.12
N GLU A 441 -1.13 31.00 -14.03
CA GLU A 441 -1.52 30.16 -15.15
C GLU A 441 -2.03 28.78 -14.71
N TYR A 442 -1.49 28.22 -13.63
CA TYR A 442 -1.98 26.99 -13.00
C TYR A 442 -3.24 27.21 -12.13
N ASP A 443 -3.64 28.47 -11.88
CA ASP A 443 -4.66 28.84 -10.89
C ASP A 443 -4.42 28.22 -9.51
N ILE A 444 -3.16 28.20 -9.08
CA ILE A 444 -2.76 27.70 -7.77
C ILE A 444 -2.39 28.87 -6.86
N PRO A 445 -3.07 29.05 -5.72
CA PRO A 445 -2.71 30.08 -4.77
C PRO A 445 -1.37 29.73 -4.10
N CYS A 446 -0.31 30.44 -4.47
CA CYS A 446 1.03 30.22 -3.92
C CYS A 446 1.75 31.53 -3.59
N LYS A 447 2.73 31.45 -2.70
CA LYS A 447 3.60 32.57 -2.35
C LYS A 447 4.98 32.35 -2.95
N VAL A 448 5.49 33.31 -3.72
CA VAL A 448 6.87 33.26 -4.25
C VAL A 448 7.74 34.25 -3.46
N VAL A 449 8.82 33.77 -2.83
CA VAL A 449 9.69 34.57 -1.96
C VAL A 449 11.16 34.31 -2.22
N SER A 450 12.01 35.28 -1.88
CA SER A 450 13.46 35.08 -1.86
C SER A 450 13.92 34.42 -0.55
N SER A 451 14.90 33.50 -0.61
CA SER A 451 15.50 32.87 0.57
C SER A 451 17.01 32.68 0.43
N LYS A 452 17.79 33.22 1.39
CA LYS A 452 19.26 33.09 1.43
C LYS A 452 19.77 31.76 1.98
N GLN A 453 18.88 30.92 2.51
CA GLN A 453 19.21 29.65 3.19
C GLN A 453 19.23 28.44 2.24
N LEU A 454 19.00 28.64 0.93
CA LEU A 454 18.92 27.56 -0.05
C LEU A 454 20.30 27.21 -0.62
N ILE A 455 20.56 25.91 -0.74
CA ILE A 455 21.68 25.37 -1.55
C ILE A 455 21.24 25.29 -3.02
N ALA A 456 20.01 24.85 -3.27
CA ALA A 456 19.41 24.83 -4.60
C ALA A 456 19.07 26.24 -5.10
N ARG A 457 18.77 26.35 -6.39
CA ARG A 457 18.40 27.63 -7.05
C ARG A 457 16.97 28.03 -6.72
N ALA A 458 16.05 27.06 -6.66
CA ALA A 458 14.68 27.20 -6.18
C ALA A 458 14.28 25.97 -5.35
N MET A 459 13.17 26.07 -4.60
CA MET A 459 12.58 24.97 -3.83
C MET A 459 11.13 25.27 -3.43
N VAL A 460 10.25 24.28 -3.49
CA VAL A 460 8.92 24.34 -2.88
C VAL A 460 8.92 23.90 -1.42
N SER A 461 8.20 24.65 -0.57
CA SER A 461 7.99 24.33 0.84
C SER A 461 6.55 24.68 1.22
N GLY A 462 5.69 23.67 1.28
CA GLY A 462 4.24 23.88 1.36
C GLY A 462 3.75 24.63 0.12
N LYS A 463 2.94 25.68 0.30
CA LYS A 463 2.49 26.55 -0.80
C LYS A 463 3.43 27.71 -1.11
N THR A 464 4.70 27.61 -0.70
CA THR A 464 5.69 28.68 -0.90
C THR A 464 6.82 28.22 -1.80
N ILE A 465 7.02 28.90 -2.91
CA ILE A 465 8.20 28.76 -3.78
C ILE A 465 9.28 29.71 -3.24
N LYS A 466 10.46 29.18 -2.94
CA LYS A 466 11.60 29.94 -2.44
C LYS A 466 12.69 29.99 -3.50
N VAL A 467 13.14 31.19 -3.87
CA VAL A 467 14.19 31.41 -4.88
C VAL A 467 15.46 31.95 -4.22
N ASN A 468 16.63 31.42 -4.58
CA ASN A 468 17.91 31.89 -4.05
C ASN A 468 18.29 33.23 -4.70
N PRO A 469 18.46 34.34 -3.94
CA PRO A 469 18.74 35.65 -4.50
C PRO A 469 20.09 35.76 -5.22
N ASN A 470 21.01 34.82 -4.97
CA ASN A 470 22.34 34.83 -5.58
C ASN A 470 22.40 33.99 -6.86
N SER A 471 21.30 33.38 -7.30
CA SER A 471 21.26 32.57 -8.51
C SER A 471 21.07 33.43 -9.77
N ARG A 472 21.57 32.89 -10.87
CA ARG A 472 21.32 33.35 -12.23
C ARG A 472 20.74 32.20 -13.04
N PHE A 473 19.94 32.49 -14.06
CA PHE A 473 19.25 31.49 -14.87
C PHE A 473 19.41 31.74 -16.36
N THR A 474 19.56 30.66 -17.12
CA THR A 474 19.20 30.66 -18.54
C THR A 474 17.68 30.51 -18.65
N GLN A 475 17.13 30.74 -19.85
CA GLN A 475 15.70 30.53 -20.06
C GLN A 475 15.31 29.07 -19.82
N GLY A 476 16.02 28.11 -20.43
CA GLY A 476 15.76 26.69 -20.23
C GLY A 476 15.90 26.22 -18.77
N ASP A 477 16.83 26.79 -18.00
CA ASP A 477 16.92 26.50 -16.55
C ASP A 477 15.68 26.94 -15.78
N LEU A 478 15.14 28.11 -16.13
CA LEU A 478 13.99 28.69 -15.48
C LEU A 478 12.74 27.86 -15.80
N ASP A 479 12.56 27.52 -17.07
CA ASP A 479 11.44 26.70 -17.54
C ASP A 479 11.47 25.31 -16.89
N ALA A 480 12.64 24.65 -16.87
CA ALA A 480 12.86 23.39 -16.18
C ALA A 480 12.47 23.49 -14.69
N LEU A 481 12.91 24.53 -13.99
CA LEU A 481 12.59 24.72 -12.58
C LEU A 481 11.12 25.04 -12.33
N ILE A 482 10.44 25.72 -13.25
CA ILE A 482 8.99 25.92 -13.18
C ILE A 482 8.28 24.57 -13.25
N HIS A 483 8.59 23.73 -14.23
CA HIS A 483 7.98 22.40 -14.35
C HIS A 483 8.34 21.48 -13.17
N HIS A 484 9.58 21.56 -12.67
CA HIS A 484 10.04 20.75 -11.54
C HIS A 484 9.38 21.15 -10.21
N GLU A 485 9.54 22.42 -9.82
CA GLU A 485 9.12 22.92 -8.52
C GLU A 485 7.61 23.18 -8.50
N LEU A 486 7.09 23.91 -9.48
CA LEU A 486 5.68 24.26 -9.54
C LEU A 486 4.87 23.10 -10.12
N GLY A 487 5.25 22.59 -11.30
CA GLY A 487 4.48 21.59 -12.03
C GLY A 487 4.35 20.24 -11.31
N VAL A 488 5.31 19.87 -10.46
CA VAL A 488 5.24 18.63 -9.66
C VAL A 488 5.13 18.92 -8.17
N HIS A 489 6.17 19.47 -7.51
CA HIS A 489 6.18 19.54 -6.04
C HIS A 489 5.06 20.42 -5.45
N LEU A 490 4.70 21.53 -6.09
CA LEU A 490 3.56 22.36 -5.66
C LEU A 490 2.23 21.69 -6.01
N VAL A 491 2.06 21.20 -7.24
CA VAL A 491 0.86 20.49 -7.70
C VAL A 491 0.52 19.34 -6.74
N THR A 492 1.47 18.45 -6.46
CA THR A 492 1.24 17.30 -5.58
C THR A 492 0.97 17.74 -4.14
N SER A 493 1.62 18.80 -3.66
CA SER A 493 1.34 19.36 -2.33
C SER A 493 -0.08 19.90 -2.21
N VAL A 494 -0.60 20.59 -3.24
CA VAL A 494 -1.95 21.16 -3.24
C VAL A 494 -3.00 20.06 -3.41
N ASN A 495 -2.78 19.10 -4.30
CA ASN A 495 -3.67 17.94 -4.44
C ASN A 495 -3.77 17.17 -3.13
N ALA A 496 -2.64 16.88 -2.45
CA ALA A 496 -2.64 16.19 -1.17
C ALA A 496 -3.43 16.90 -0.06
N GLU A 497 -3.57 18.23 -0.13
CA GLU A 497 -4.40 18.97 0.82
C GLU A 497 -5.90 18.75 0.63
N ARG A 498 -6.32 18.50 -0.62
CA ARG A 498 -7.72 18.32 -1.04
C ARG A 498 -8.20 16.88 -0.95
N GLN A 499 -7.27 15.93 -0.78
CA GLN A 499 -7.56 14.53 -0.51
C GLN A 499 -8.19 14.33 0.88
N PRO A 500 -9.04 13.31 1.04
CA PRO A 500 -9.65 12.97 2.33
C PRO A 500 -8.64 12.41 3.33
N LEU A 501 -7.57 11.76 2.85
CA LEU A 501 -6.48 11.22 3.68
C LEU A 501 -5.27 12.17 3.71
N LYS A 502 -4.85 12.55 4.91
CA LYS A 502 -3.71 13.44 5.17
C LYS A 502 -2.37 12.74 5.04
N ILE A 503 -2.32 11.41 5.02
CA ILE A 503 -1.11 10.62 4.77
C ILE A 503 -0.39 11.04 3.48
N LEU A 504 -1.14 11.41 2.44
CA LEU A 504 -0.61 11.87 1.15
C LEU A 504 0.15 13.21 1.24
N GLN A 505 -0.02 13.97 2.33
CA GLN A 505 0.78 15.17 2.60
C GLN A 505 2.12 14.85 3.28
N LEU A 506 2.16 13.76 4.06
CA LEU A 506 3.38 13.27 4.70
C LEU A 506 4.30 12.63 3.68
N GLY A 507 3.72 11.85 2.77
CA GLY A 507 4.42 11.10 1.74
C GLY A 507 4.37 9.60 1.98
N LEU A 508 4.10 8.84 0.91
CA LEU A 508 4.16 7.38 0.92
C LEU A 508 5.62 6.87 0.79
N PRO A 509 5.92 5.62 1.16
CA PRO A 509 7.21 5.01 0.91
C PRO A 509 7.65 5.13 -0.55
N GLY A 510 8.94 5.42 -0.74
CA GLY A 510 9.49 5.71 -2.06
C GLY A 510 9.13 7.09 -2.64
N ASN A 511 8.38 7.96 -1.95
CA ASN A 511 7.95 9.23 -2.56
C ASN A 511 9.08 10.11 -3.11
N THR A 512 10.27 10.10 -2.50
CA THR A 512 11.39 10.89 -3.02
C THR A 512 11.86 10.37 -4.36
N HIS A 513 11.88 9.05 -4.56
CA HIS A 513 12.22 8.44 -5.83
C HIS A 513 11.21 8.84 -6.92
N THR A 514 9.92 8.71 -6.62
CA THR A 514 8.84 9.01 -7.57
C THR A 514 8.71 10.50 -7.87
N GLN A 515 8.67 11.37 -6.86
CA GLN A 515 8.48 12.81 -7.06
C GLN A 515 9.64 13.45 -7.84
N GLU A 516 10.89 13.08 -7.52
CA GLU A 516 12.05 13.62 -8.25
C GLU A 516 12.08 13.07 -9.69
N GLY A 517 11.70 11.79 -9.89
CA GLY A 517 11.57 11.19 -11.21
C GLY A 517 10.51 11.87 -12.08
N LEU A 518 9.30 12.05 -11.56
CA LEU A 518 8.20 12.75 -12.25
C LEU A 518 8.55 14.21 -12.55
N ALA A 519 9.26 14.88 -11.63
CA ALA A 519 9.72 16.25 -11.84
C ALA A 519 10.70 16.37 -13.00
N ILE A 520 11.67 15.44 -13.11
CA ILE A 520 12.61 15.43 -14.24
C ILE A 520 11.92 14.97 -15.53
N LEU A 521 10.96 14.04 -15.47
CA LEU A 521 10.12 13.71 -16.62
C LEU A 521 9.40 14.97 -17.14
N CYS A 522 8.85 15.81 -16.25
CA CYS A 522 8.23 17.07 -16.65
C CYS A 522 9.24 18.10 -17.20
N GLU A 523 10.49 18.14 -16.69
CA GLU A 523 11.58 18.90 -17.32
C GLU A 523 11.80 18.43 -18.77
N HIS A 524 11.77 17.11 -19.01
CA HIS A 524 11.98 16.52 -20.33
C HIS A 524 10.83 16.77 -21.31
N LEU A 525 9.58 16.51 -20.89
CA LEU A 525 8.39 16.67 -21.73
C LEU A 525 8.14 18.15 -22.11
N SER A 526 8.62 19.09 -21.31
CA SER A 526 8.57 20.52 -21.64
C SER A 526 9.69 20.99 -22.59
N GLY A 527 10.56 20.09 -23.06
CA GLY A 527 11.73 20.44 -23.89
C GLY A 527 12.85 21.17 -23.12
N SER A 528 12.75 21.26 -21.79
CA SER A 528 13.65 22.05 -20.93
C SER A 528 14.71 21.20 -20.22
N PHE A 529 15.03 20.01 -20.75
CA PHE A 529 15.98 19.08 -20.14
C PHE A 529 17.21 18.84 -21.03
N PRO A 530 18.28 19.64 -20.89
CA PRO A 530 19.47 19.55 -21.73
C PRO A 530 20.47 18.45 -21.29
N LEU A 531 21.38 18.06 -22.18
CA LEU A 531 22.36 16.99 -21.92
C LEU A 531 23.24 17.25 -20.69
N HIS A 532 23.75 18.48 -20.52
CA HIS A 532 24.57 18.82 -19.35
C HIS A 532 23.82 18.56 -18.02
N ARG A 533 22.50 18.77 -18.00
CA ARG A 533 21.65 18.50 -16.83
C ARG A 533 21.56 17.01 -16.56
N LEU A 534 21.36 16.18 -17.60
CA LEU A 534 21.39 14.72 -17.50
C LEU A 534 22.75 14.21 -17.00
N LYS A 535 23.86 14.80 -17.48
CA LYS A 535 25.21 14.51 -16.99
C LYS A 535 25.40 14.86 -15.52
N THR A 536 24.88 16.00 -15.04
CA THR A 536 24.91 16.33 -13.60
C THR A 536 24.19 15.24 -12.77
N LEU A 537 23.09 14.66 -13.27
CA LEU A 537 22.43 13.55 -12.57
C LEU A 537 23.29 12.28 -12.56
N ALA A 538 23.95 11.95 -13.68
CA ALA A 538 24.87 10.82 -13.76
C ALA A 538 26.10 10.99 -12.84
N LEU A 539 26.68 12.19 -12.76
CA LEU A 539 27.79 12.48 -11.84
C LEU A 539 27.39 12.29 -10.37
N ARG A 540 26.13 12.55 -10.02
CA ARG A 540 25.62 12.29 -8.67
C ARG A 540 25.56 10.80 -8.37
N VAL A 541 25.19 9.95 -9.34
CA VAL A 541 25.21 8.49 -9.18
C VAL A 541 26.63 8.00 -8.92
N VAL A 542 27.60 8.45 -9.73
CA VAL A 542 29.02 8.10 -9.56
C VAL A 542 29.54 8.59 -8.21
N ALA A 543 29.20 9.82 -7.80
CA ALA A 543 29.61 10.32 -6.49
C ALA A 543 29.04 9.49 -5.32
N VAL A 544 27.80 9.00 -5.43
CA VAL A 544 27.21 8.09 -4.44
C VAL A 544 27.92 6.74 -4.45
N GLU A 545 28.21 6.15 -5.62
CA GLU A 545 29.00 4.92 -5.77
C GLU A 545 30.34 5.03 -5.03
N MET A 546 31.12 6.07 -5.32
CA MET A 546 32.41 6.32 -4.67
C MET A 546 32.28 6.42 -3.14
N MET A 547 31.30 7.20 -2.67
CA MET A 547 31.07 7.41 -1.24
C MET A 547 30.67 6.11 -0.52
N VAL A 548 29.81 5.29 -1.13
CA VAL A 548 29.43 3.97 -0.59
C VAL A 548 30.61 3.00 -0.57
N ASN A 549 31.51 3.07 -1.55
CA ASN A 549 32.73 2.27 -1.61
C ASN A 549 33.83 2.74 -0.64
N GLY A 550 33.59 3.79 0.14
CA GLY A 550 34.52 4.30 1.15
C GLY A 550 35.53 5.32 0.63
N ASP A 551 35.37 5.85 -0.59
CA ASP A 551 36.21 6.93 -1.08
C ASP A 551 36.05 8.19 -0.22
N THR A 552 37.15 8.90 -0.01
CA THR A 552 37.13 10.17 0.75
C THR A 552 36.50 11.30 -0.07
N PHE A 553 36.05 12.36 0.62
CA PHE A 553 35.57 13.58 -0.03
C PHE A 553 36.55 14.09 -1.10
N ASN A 554 37.85 14.09 -0.78
CA ASN A 554 38.90 14.58 -1.67
C ASN A 554 39.06 13.67 -2.90
N ALA A 555 38.99 12.34 -2.73
CA ALA A 555 39.08 11.39 -3.83
C ALA A 555 37.91 11.57 -4.80
N CYS A 556 36.67 11.65 -4.29
CA CYS A 556 35.48 11.92 -5.11
C CYS A 556 35.60 13.27 -5.84
N PHE A 557 35.95 14.35 -5.13
CA PHE A 557 36.14 15.66 -5.74
C PHE A 557 37.18 15.63 -6.88
N ASN A 558 38.32 14.96 -6.66
CA ASN A 558 39.40 14.89 -7.64
C ASN A 558 39.00 14.05 -8.86
N SER A 559 38.31 12.92 -8.68
CA SER A 559 37.77 12.13 -9.80
C SER A 559 36.79 12.96 -10.63
N LEU A 560 35.79 13.58 -9.97
CA LEU A 560 34.81 14.44 -10.66
C LEU A 560 35.48 15.56 -11.46
N LYS A 561 36.49 16.22 -10.89
CA LYS A 561 37.22 17.31 -11.54
C LYS A 561 38.11 16.84 -12.69
N HIS A 562 38.92 15.80 -12.47
CA HIS A 562 40.01 15.44 -13.37
C HIS A 562 39.61 14.37 -14.40
N GLU A 563 38.80 13.40 -14.01
CA GLU A 563 38.36 12.32 -14.89
C GLU A 563 37.15 12.75 -15.73
N TYR A 564 36.20 13.49 -15.12
CA TYR A 564 34.99 13.95 -15.79
C TYR A 564 35.06 15.42 -16.24
N GLY A 565 36.15 16.13 -15.94
CA GLY A 565 36.45 17.46 -16.48
C GLY A 565 35.55 18.60 -16.01
N ILE A 566 34.83 18.45 -14.89
CA ILE A 566 33.90 19.49 -14.41
C ILE A 566 34.58 20.57 -13.57
N SER A 567 33.93 21.73 -13.45
CA SER A 567 34.50 22.87 -12.72
C SER A 567 34.70 22.59 -11.22
N ASN A 568 35.64 23.29 -10.59
CA ASN A 568 35.86 23.20 -9.13
C ASN A 568 34.56 23.44 -8.32
N ASP A 569 33.74 24.38 -8.77
CA ASP A 569 32.50 24.74 -8.08
C ASP A 569 31.45 23.63 -8.20
N GLU A 570 31.33 23.02 -9.36
CA GLU A 570 30.40 21.90 -9.60
C GLU A 570 30.86 20.63 -8.90
N ALA A 571 32.13 20.25 -9.03
CA ALA A 571 32.73 19.11 -8.33
C ALA A 571 32.50 19.21 -6.83
N PHE A 572 32.82 20.35 -6.21
CA PHE A 572 32.57 20.55 -4.79
C PHE A 572 31.08 20.42 -4.45
N THR A 573 30.20 20.97 -5.28
CA THR A 573 28.75 20.95 -5.03
C THR A 573 28.20 19.53 -5.08
N VAL A 574 28.58 18.73 -6.08
CA VAL A 574 28.18 17.32 -6.19
C VAL A 574 28.72 16.52 -5.00
N THR A 575 30.03 16.61 -4.72
CA THR A 575 30.63 15.91 -3.57
C THR A 575 29.98 16.34 -2.25
N ALA A 576 29.76 17.63 -1.99
CA ALA A 576 29.13 18.10 -0.76
C ALA A 576 27.68 17.64 -0.59
N ARG A 577 26.92 17.46 -1.68
CA ARG A 577 25.55 16.93 -1.62
C ARG A 577 25.51 15.46 -1.19
N VAL A 578 26.50 14.69 -1.61
CA VAL A 578 26.63 13.26 -1.31
C VAL A 578 27.28 13.01 0.05
N TYR A 579 28.32 13.76 0.43
CA TYR A 579 29.05 13.51 1.68
C TYR A 579 28.47 14.20 2.91
N ARG A 580 27.51 15.12 2.76
CA ARG A 580 26.81 15.71 3.92
C ARG A 580 26.08 14.65 4.74
N GLY A 581 25.85 14.97 6.00
CA GLY A 581 25.30 14.06 7.01
C GLY A 581 26.23 12.92 7.43
N GLY A 582 27.32 12.64 6.70
CA GLY A 582 28.13 11.43 6.86
C GLY A 582 28.01 10.44 5.69
N GLY A 583 27.23 10.77 4.66
CA GLY A 583 26.98 9.90 3.50
C GLY A 583 25.50 9.84 3.13
N PHE A 584 25.04 10.82 2.35
CA PHE A 584 23.66 11.00 1.95
C PHE A 584 23.38 10.45 0.54
N THR A 585 22.83 9.25 0.48
CA THR A 585 22.60 8.48 -0.75
C THR A 585 21.40 8.96 -1.57
N LYS A 586 20.57 9.93 -1.12
CA LYS A 586 19.38 10.38 -1.87
C LYS A 586 19.64 10.69 -3.35
N ASP A 587 20.80 11.28 -3.66
CA ASP A 587 21.03 11.95 -4.95
C ASP A 587 21.07 10.99 -6.17
N PHE A 588 21.29 9.67 -6.01
CA PHE A 588 21.19 8.72 -7.13
C PHE A 588 19.73 8.49 -7.59
N LEU A 589 18.76 8.70 -6.69
CA LEU A 589 17.34 8.51 -6.98
C LEU A 589 16.79 9.45 -8.06
N TYR A 590 17.49 10.54 -8.38
CA TYR A 590 17.08 11.43 -9.46
C TYR A 590 17.18 10.75 -10.82
N LEU A 591 18.31 10.11 -11.12
CA LEU A 591 18.49 9.42 -12.41
C LEU A 591 17.65 8.15 -12.47
N ARG A 592 17.64 7.37 -11.37
CA ARG A 592 16.82 6.17 -11.26
C ARG A 592 15.33 6.48 -11.39
N GLY A 593 14.87 7.54 -10.71
CA GLY A 593 13.49 8.00 -10.77
C GLY A 593 13.08 8.49 -12.14
N LEU A 594 13.97 9.22 -12.85
CA LEU A 594 13.71 9.62 -14.23
C LEU A 594 13.51 8.39 -15.13
N LYS A 595 14.39 7.40 -14.99
CA LYS A 595 14.31 6.16 -15.75
C LYS A 595 12.97 5.45 -15.54
N ASP A 596 12.60 5.23 -14.28
CA ASP A 596 11.36 4.56 -13.91
C ASP A 596 10.13 5.38 -14.34
N ALA A 597 10.18 6.72 -14.22
CA ALA A 597 9.11 7.61 -14.68
C ALA A 597 8.90 7.55 -16.19
N ILE A 598 9.97 7.53 -17.00
CA ILE A 598 9.88 7.39 -18.47
C ILE A 598 9.31 6.02 -18.85
N GLN A 599 9.75 4.96 -18.20
CA GLN A 599 9.23 3.62 -18.44
C GLN A 599 7.74 3.53 -18.09
N ALA A 600 7.34 4.09 -16.96
CA ALA A 600 5.94 4.12 -16.55
C ALA A 600 5.09 4.97 -17.52
N TYR A 601 5.54 6.19 -17.86
CA TYR A 601 4.82 7.10 -18.78
C TYR A 601 4.52 6.49 -20.14
N LYS A 602 5.40 5.62 -20.65
CA LYS A 602 5.19 4.92 -21.94
C LYS A 602 4.17 3.79 -21.89
N ASN A 603 3.97 3.19 -20.71
CA ASN A 603 3.22 1.96 -20.56
C ASN A 603 1.87 2.15 -19.87
N GLU A 604 1.71 3.24 -19.10
CA GLU A 604 0.52 3.46 -18.28
C GLU A 604 0.24 4.95 -18.02
N ASP A 605 -0.99 5.25 -17.60
CA ASP A 605 -1.39 6.58 -17.11
C ASP A 605 -0.82 6.85 -15.71
N LEU A 606 -0.13 7.98 -15.54
CA LEU A 606 0.51 8.38 -14.28
C LEU A 606 -0.36 9.32 -13.42
N THR A 607 -1.58 9.64 -13.84
CA THR A 607 -2.48 10.60 -13.20
C THR A 607 -2.59 10.41 -11.69
N SER A 608 -2.77 9.17 -11.22
CA SER A 608 -2.90 8.85 -9.79
C SER A 608 -1.67 9.17 -8.95
N LEU A 609 -0.47 9.25 -9.54
CA LEU A 609 0.74 9.64 -8.83
C LEU A 609 0.74 11.14 -8.47
N PHE A 610 -0.06 11.96 -9.13
CA PHE A 610 -0.10 13.41 -8.88
C PHE A 610 -1.08 13.82 -7.77
N ILE A 611 -1.85 12.90 -7.19
CA ILE A 611 -2.82 13.22 -6.13
C ILE A 611 -2.17 13.65 -4.81
N GLY A 612 -0.86 13.43 -4.65
CA GLY A 612 -0.10 13.78 -3.47
C GLY A 612 1.36 13.34 -3.54
N LYS A 613 2.02 13.22 -2.39
CA LYS A 613 3.38 12.69 -2.30
C LYS A 613 3.34 11.17 -2.32
N THR A 614 3.21 10.61 -3.52
CA THR A 614 3.00 9.18 -3.78
C THR A 614 4.31 8.47 -4.12
N GLY A 615 4.29 7.13 -4.11
CA GLY A 615 5.39 6.29 -4.58
C GLY A 615 4.91 5.32 -5.66
N PHE A 616 5.78 4.98 -6.64
CA PHE A 616 5.45 4.10 -7.77
C PHE A 616 4.85 2.76 -7.32
N GLU A 617 5.38 2.17 -6.24
CA GLU A 617 4.89 0.91 -5.66
C GLU A 617 3.40 0.96 -5.29
N PHE A 618 2.89 2.13 -4.89
CA PHE A 618 1.51 2.28 -4.44
C PHE A 618 0.55 2.60 -5.57
N LYS A 619 1.02 2.82 -6.81
CA LYS A 619 0.16 3.20 -7.92
C LYS A 619 -1.07 2.30 -8.08
N PRO A 620 -0.96 0.95 -8.05
CA PRO A 620 -2.14 0.08 -8.17
C PRO A 620 -3.18 0.33 -7.07
N LEU A 621 -2.73 0.54 -5.82
CA LEU A 621 -3.62 0.87 -4.71
C LEU A 621 -4.23 2.28 -4.86
N LEU A 622 -3.47 3.25 -5.37
CA LEU A 622 -3.97 4.60 -5.60
C LEU A 622 -5.04 4.61 -6.68
N ASP A 623 -4.82 3.89 -7.78
CA ASP A 623 -5.79 3.68 -8.86
C ASP A 623 -7.07 3.03 -8.29
N GLU A 624 -6.94 1.91 -7.55
CA GLU A 624 -8.05 1.25 -6.87
C GLU A 624 -8.85 2.21 -5.97
N LEU A 625 -8.17 2.98 -5.11
CA LEU A 625 -8.83 3.88 -4.17
C LEU A 625 -9.51 5.07 -4.86
N ILE A 626 -9.00 5.51 -6.02
CA ILE A 626 -9.65 6.53 -6.84
C ILE A 626 -10.89 5.95 -7.54
N GLU A 627 -10.78 4.76 -8.12
CA GLU A 627 -11.89 4.03 -8.75
C GLU A 627 -13.04 3.79 -7.77
N ARG A 628 -12.71 3.40 -6.53
CA ARG A 628 -13.66 3.23 -5.42
C ARG A 628 -14.25 4.54 -4.90
N GLY A 629 -13.81 5.70 -5.39
CA GLY A 629 -14.24 7.02 -4.91
C GLY A 629 -13.76 7.38 -3.50
N ILE A 630 -12.84 6.59 -2.94
CA ILE A 630 -12.23 6.84 -1.62
C ILE A 630 -11.25 7.99 -1.70
N LEU A 631 -10.43 8.02 -2.74
CA LEU A 631 -9.57 9.14 -3.09
C LEU A 631 -10.19 9.93 -4.25
N LYS A 632 -9.82 11.20 -4.34
CA LYS A 632 -10.27 12.05 -5.44
C LYS A 632 -9.25 12.01 -6.57
N GLN A 633 -9.72 12.19 -7.79
CA GLN A 633 -8.85 12.54 -8.92
C GLN A 633 -8.04 13.81 -8.60
N PRO A 634 -6.83 13.98 -9.18
CA PRO A 634 -6.06 15.20 -8.97
C PRO A 634 -6.77 16.38 -9.61
N ASP A 635 -6.93 17.48 -8.86
CA ASP A 635 -7.53 18.71 -9.39
C ASP A 635 -6.56 19.46 -10.31
N TYR A 636 -5.27 19.27 -10.09
CA TYR A 636 -4.19 19.89 -10.86
C TYR A 636 -3.26 18.81 -11.40
N LEU A 637 -2.87 18.94 -12.67
CA LEU A 637 -1.86 18.11 -13.32
C LEU A 637 -0.69 18.98 -13.79
N PRO A 638 0.52 18.41 -13.92
CA PRO A 638 1.63 19.12 -14.55
C PRO A 638 1.29 19.44 -16.00
N LYS A 639 1.38 20.72 -16.39
CA LYS A 639 1.14 21.14 -17.78
C LYS A 639 2.09 20.50 -18.77
N ALA A 640 3.28 20.11 -18.32
CA ALA A 640 4.28 19.42 -19.16
C ALA A 640 3.73 18.13 -19.79
N LEU A 641 2.70 17.50 -19.22
CA LEU A 641 2.07 16.31 -19.80
C LEU A 641 1.25 16.61 -21.07
N GLU A 642 0.86 17.87 -21.28
CA GLU A 642 0.04 18.30 -22.43
C GLU A 642 0.85 19.07 -23.48
N ILE A 643 2.14 19.36 -23.20
CA ILE A 643 3.00 20.10 -24.12
C ILE A 643 3.49 19.17 -25.22
N ASP A 644 3.20 19.51 -26.47
CA ASP A 644 3.83 18.93 -27.65
C ASP A 644 5.14 19.67 -27.94
N ALA A 645 6.18 19.36 -27.15
CA ALA A 645 7.49 19.98 -27.28
C ALA A 645 8.30 19.32 -28.40
N ASP A 646 9.09 20.11 -29.12
CA ASP A 646 10.15 19.59 -30.00
C ASP A 646 11.29 19.04 -29.14
N ILE A 647 11.19 17.75 -28.79
CA ILE A 647 12.18 17.05 -27.97
C ILE A 647 13.44 16.80 -28.80
N ASP A 648 14.59 17.15 -28.24
CA ASP A 648 15.88 16.93 -28.87
C ASP A 648 16.11 15.43 -29.16
N PRO A 649 16.32 15.02 -30.43
CA PRO A 649 16.50 13.62 -30.80
C PRO A 649 17.68 12.93 -30.09
N VAL A 650 18.72 13.69 -29.74
CA VAL A 650 19.85 13.16 -28.97
C VAL A 650 19.41 12.85 -27.55
N MET A 651 18.64 13.73 -26.92
CA MET A 651 18.10 13.48 -25.57
C MET A 651 17.14 12.31 -25.56
N GLU A 652 16.26 12.23 -26.55
CA GLU A 652 15.35 11.10 -26.73
C GLU A 652 16.12 9.78 -26.87
N PHE A 653 17.16 9.74 -27.72
CA PHE A 653 18.02 8.57 -27.85
C PHE A 653 18.70 8.18 -26.53
N MET A 654 19.27 9.16 -25.80
CA MET A 654 19.94 8.91 -24.53
C MET A 654 18.99 8.34 -23.47
N LEU A 655 17.78 8.91 -23.36
CA LEU A 655 16.78 8.47 -22.38
C LEU A 655 16.11 7.13 -22.76
N ASN A 656 16.04 6.81 -24.05
CA ASN A 656 15.60 5.50 -24.51
C ASN A 656 16.67 4.40 -24.33
N SER A 657 17.92 4.79 -24.16
CA SER A 657 19.05 3.85 -24.02
C SER A 657 19.32 3.41 -22.58
N ILE A 658 18.83 4.14 -21.59
CA ILE A 658 18.93 3.75 -20.17
C ILE A 658 17.93 2.66 -19.81
N ARG A 659 18.39 1.62 -19.11
CA ARG A 659 17.63 0.38 -18.83
C ARG A 659 17.24 0.22 -17.37
#